data_AF-A0A929YFX7-F1
#
_entry.id   AF-A0A929YFX7-F1
#
_cell.length_a   1.000
_cell.length_b   1.000
_cell.length_c   1.000
_cell.angle_alpha   90.00
_cell.angle_beta   90.00
_cell.angle_gamma   90.00
#
_symmetry.space_group_name_H-M   'P 1'
#
loop_
_entity.id
_entity.type
_entity.pdbx_description
1 polymer ?
#
loop_
_entity_poly.entity_id
_entity_poly.type
_entity_poly.pdbx_seq_one_letter_code
_entity_poly.pdbx_strand_id
1 'polypeptide(L)'
;MKREKFNILNIILDKTIFGFLIVLISLTLNFAFSQNSFAEYYKATLSASVNENTAVIDGTEAIESSSETAEHAINLKVKTTNKTGYTATLSAKTDETALLNTNPAITTKISSISSVSSLSNLPANTWGYSFNTNTDFNPIPALSTPANLIHTTEKSTDEENHTIKLGMKLNSSLKPGNYENKLIISVVSNPYTPKAIMTEGPDFNAKLKALETATNKIEHFKKSPVAPAASMNAVNIDDDESECEIKLWLDPTDKTAYYYTEPGKVYLNKKSNEMFFSKSDEQKIKNILEIDLSNFDTSEVTNMGGMFYGMSNLTTLNVSHFDTSKVTDMSLMFHGMRDLSALNLSSFNTSQVTDMHNMFYGMSNLTTLDLSNFDTSKVTNMGLMFYGMSNVTALDLSNFDTSKVTNMGNMFSSMTNLTSLNLSSFNTSEVTNMGFMFYGIPNLTSLDLSNFDTSKTTKMSFMFYGMRNLTALNLSSFNTSQVTDMSGMFYDMPSLTSLNLSHFDTSKVTDMHFMFRDTSSLASLDLSNFDTSKVTDMNYMFHNTSSLTSLNLSNFDTSKVTNMEAMFSDMSGLTSLDLSNFDTSQVTNMENMFSLQDEDKLNDKLETIYVNNDFDTAKVINFSAMFVNRKKLRGGNGSFLAAPGAADLSWLRVDRPGVQGYFTRKP
;
A
#
# COMPACT_ATOMS: atom_id res chain seq x y z
N MET A 1 33.94 49.91 16.24
CA MET A 1 35.02 50.52 17.03
C MET A 1 36.03 51.12 16.04
N LYS A 2 36.26 52.44 16.13
CA LYS A 2 37.31 53.29 15.50
C LYS A 2 37.72 53.08 14.02
N ARG A 3 37.40 54.10 13.21
CA ARG A 3 38.17 54.53 12.02
C ARG A 3 39.57 54.97 12.46
N GLU A 4 40.61 54.48 11.80
CA GLU A 4 41.94 55.11 11.81
C GLU A 4 42.37 55.48 10.39
N LYS A 5 42.82 56.74 10.27
CA LYS A 5 43.51 57.32 9.12
C LYS A 5 44.95 56.81 9.12
N PHE A 6 45.53 56.59 7.94
CA PHE A 6 46.98 56.71 7.78
C PHE A 6 47.35 57.61 6.61
N ASN A 7 48.37 58.43 6.89
CA ASN A 7 48.88 59.53 6.10
C ASN A 7 49.78 59.08 4.96
N ILE A 8 49.77 59.93 3.94
CA ILE A 8 50.72 60.05 2.84
C ILE A 8 52.14 60.24 3.36
N LEU A 9 53.11 59.53 2.77
CA LEU A 9 54.50 59.97 2.73
C LEU A 9 55.05 59.78 1.31
N ASN A 10 55.18 60.90 0.59
CA ASN A 10 55.92 61.02 -0.65
C ASN A 10 57.42 60.93 -0.35
N ILE A 11 58.14 60.07 -1.07
CA ILE A 11 59.59 60.17 -1.21
C ILE A 11 59.88 60.54 -2.66
N ILE A 12 60.50 61.71 -2.84
CA ILE A 12 61.02 62.22 -4.10
C ILE A 12 62.34 61.49 -4.37
N LEU A 13 62.41 60.77 -5.49
CA LEU A 13 63.66 60.21 -6.02
C LEU A 13 64.23 61.21 -7.04
N ASP A 14 65.42 61.72 -6.76
CA ASP A 14 66.15 62.61 -7.67
C ASP A 14 66.97 61.82 -8.68
N LYS A 15 67.16 62.43 -9.85
CA LYS A 15 67.49 61.84 -11.15
C LYS A 15 68.84 61.11 -11.26
N THR A 16 68.85 60.01 -12.01
CA THR A 16 69.87 59.78 -13.06
C THR A 16 69.22 59.03 -14.22
N ILE A 17 69.40 59.56 -15.44
CA ILE A 17 68.76 59.15 -16.69
C ILE A 17 69.47 57.92 -17.25
N PHE A 18 68.76 56.80 -17.31
CA PHE A 18 68.92 55.74 -18.30
C PHE A 18 67.51 55.32 -18.72
N GLY A 19 67.17 55.47 -20.00
CA GLY A 19 65.84 55.21 -20.51
C GLY A 19 65.54 53.71 -20.49
N PHE A 20 64.95 53.22 -19.41
CA PHE A 20 64.32 51.90 -19.39
C PHE A 20 62.87 52.03 -19.84
N LEU A 21 62.48 51.23 -20.84
CA LEU A 21 61.08 50.92 -21.11
C LEU A 21 60.51 50.34 -19.80
N ILE A 22 59.53 51.01 -19.18
CA ILE A 22 58.75 50.41 -18.09
C ILE A 22 57.34 50.18 -18.63
N VAL A 23 57.00 48.91 -18.83
CA VAL A 23 55.63 48.46 -19.16
C VAL A 23 55.13 47.68 -17.95
N LEU A 24 54.20 48.27 -17.19
CA LEU A 24 53.53 47.55 -16.10
C LEU A 24 52.21 46.98 -16.61
N ILE A 25 51.91 45.74 -16.26
CA ILE A 25 50.63 45.12 -16.62
C ILE A 25 49.95 44.70 -15.33
N SER A 26 48.76 45.24 -15.09
CA SER A 26 47.98 44.95 -13.89
C SER A 26 46.59 44.49 -14.27
N LEU A 27 46.16 43.36 -13.74
CA LEU A 27 44.78 42.88 -13.85
C LEU A 27 44.14 42.87 -12.49
N THR A 28 43.01 43.54 -12.34
CA THR A 28 42.22 43.45 -11.10
C THR A 28 41.13 42.39 -11.27
N LEU A 29 41.07 41.43 -10.35
CA LEU A 29 40.04 40.40 -10.32
C LEU A 29 38.85 40.88 -9.50
N ASN A 30 37.66 40.76 -10.06
CA ASN A 30 36.41 41.00 -9.36
C ASN A 30 35.70 39.67 -9.11
N PHE A 31 35.29 39.46 -7.85
CA PHE A 31 34.60 38.26 -7.44
C PHE A 31 33.13 38.53 -7.28
N ALA A 32 32.31 37.69 -7.90
CA ALA A 32 30.87 37.63 -7.67
C ALA A 32 30.55 36.28 -7.03
N PHE A 33 30.11 36.31 -5.78
CA PHE A 33 29.61 35.13 -5.08
C PHE A 33 28.11 35.28 -4.92
N SER A 34 27.35 34.40 -5.57
CA SER A 34 25.91 34.32 -5.34
C SER A 34 25.61 33.19 -4.36
N GLN A 35 25.08 33.53 -3.19
CA GLN A 35 24.50 32.57 -2.27
C GLN A 35 22.98 32.57 -2.48
N ASN A 36 22.44 31.48 -3.00
CA ASN A 36 21.00 31.22 -2.93
C ASN A 36 20.79 30.33 -1.69
N SER A 37 20.44 30.93 -0.56
CA SER A 37 20.15 30.20 0.68
C SER A 37 18.64 30.16 0.92
N PHE A 38 18.07 28.96 0.96
CA PHE A 38 16.71 28.70 1.43
C PHE A 38 16.70 27.53 2.44
N ALA A 39 15.78 27.65 3.41
CA ALA A 39 15.49 26.76 4.54
C ALA A 39 16.58 26.61 5.63
N GLU A 40 16.20 26.73 6.91
CA GLU A 40 17.10 26.59 8.07
C GLU A 40 17.58 25.14 8.31
N TYR A 41 16.91 24.15 7.71
CA TYR A 41 17.16 22.70 7.93
C TYR A 41 18.25 22.11 7.02
N TYR A 42 18.39 22.63 5.79
CA TYR A 42 19.46 22.27 4.86
C TYR A 42 20.09 23.53 4.25
N LYS A 43 21.08 24.11 4.96
CA LYS A 43 21.89 25.22 4.43
C LYS A 43 23.04 24.67 3.60
N ALA A 44 22.82 24.53 2.31
CA ALA A 44 23.93 24.37 1.37
C ALA A 44 24.85 25.61 1.48
N THR A 45 26.14 25.39 1.69
CA THR A 45 27.14 26.44 1.76
C THR A 45 28.03 26.38 0.52
N LEU A 46 28.41 27.56 0.02
CA LEU A 46 29.39 27.74 -1.03
C LEU A 46 30.42 28.74 -0.54
N SER A 47 31.69 28.33 -0.51
CA SER A 47 32.83 29.22 -0.31
C SER A 47 33.74 29.13 -1.52
N ALA A 48 34.13 30.28 -2.05
CA ALA A 48 35.13 30.37 -3.09
C ALA A 48 36.08 31.54 -2.79
N SER A 49 37.36 31.38 -3.14
CA SER A 49 38.39 32.40 -2.94
C SER A 49 39.50 32.25 -3.95
N VAL A 50 40.31 33.29 -4.11
CA VAL A 50 41.58 33.19 -4.85
C VAL A 50 42.74 33.64 -3.97
N ASN A 51 43.95 33.22 -4.31
CA ASN A 51 45.18 33.60 -3.61
C ASN A 51 45.54 35.08 -3.73
N GLU A 52 45.11 35.77 -4.79
CA GLU A 52 45.41 37.19 -5.04
C GLU A 52 44.27 37.88 -5.81
N ASN A 53 44.04 39.16 -5.56
CA ASN A 53 42.98 39.94 -6.23
C ASN A 53 43.51 40.84 -7.36
N THR A 54 44.83 40.91 -7.53
CA THR A 54 45.49 41.67 -8.58
C THR A 54 46.66 40.86 -9.11
N ALA A 55 46.65 40.50 -10.39
CA ALA A 55 47.79 39.88 -11.06
C ALA A 55 48.63 40.98 -11.70
N VAL A 56 49.91 41.08 -11.33
CA VAL A 56 50.84 42.08 -11.87
C VAL A 56 51.97 41.35 -12.58
N ILE A 57 52.18 41.70 -13.85
CA ILE A 57 53.26 41.17 -14.69
C ILE A 57 54.15 42.34 -15.12
N ASP A 58 55.46 42.18 -14.94
CA ASP A 58 56.43 43.11 -15.49
C ASP A 58 56.56 42.87 -17.00
N GLY A 59 56.01 43.79 -17.79
CA GLY A 59 56.04 43.71 -19.24
C GLY A 59 57.45 43.91 -19.79
N THR A 60 58.34 44.57 -19.07
CA THR A 60 59.75 44.74 -19.46
C THR A 60 60.48 43.40 -19.35
N GLU A 61 60.32 42.68 -18.23
CA GLU A 61 60.89 41.33 -18.09
C GLU A 61 60.36 40.37 -19.16
N ALA A 62 59.06 40.45 -19.49
CA ALA A 62 58.46 39.64 -20.55
C ALA A 62 59.06 39.94 -21.93
N ILE A 63 59.23 41.21 -22.30
CA ILE A 63 59.81 41.65 -23.59
C ILE A 63 61.29 41.28 -23.69
N GLU A 64 62.05 41.36 -22.58
CA GLU A 64 63.48 41.06 -22.54
C GLU A 64 63.78 39.55 -22.42
N SER A 65 62.76 38.72 -22.15
CA SER A 65 62.89 37.27 -22.10
C SER A 65 63.22 36.66 -23.47
N SER A 66 63.90 35.51 -23.48
CA SER A 66 64.31 34.84 -24.72
C SER A 66 63.14 34.40 -25.62
N SER A 67 61.94 34.27 -25.05
CA SER A 67 60.73 33.84 -25.76
C SER A 67 59.69 34.95 -25.92
N GLU A 68 59.95 36.16 -25.42
CA GLU A 68 59.00 37.29 -25.39
C GLU A 68 57.69 36.97 -24.63
N THR A 69 57.69 36.00 -23.73
CA THR A 69 56.48 35.48 -23.07
C THR A 69 56.52 35.61 -21.56
N ALA A 70 55.35 35.82 -20.95
CA ALA A 70 55.16 35.72 -19.50
C ALA A 70 53.93 34.88 -19.14
N GLU A 71 53.99 34.21 -17.99
CA GLU A 71 52.88 33.44 -17.40
C GLU A 71 52.70 33.84 -15.94
N HIS A 72 51.45 33.99 -15.49
CA HIS A 72 51.09 34.24 -14.09
C HIS A 72 49.95 33.32 -13.66
N ALA A 73 50.08 32.66 -12.50
CA ALA A 73 49.13 31.65 -12.05
C ALA A 73 48.31 32.10 -10.83
N ILE A 74 46.99 32.08 -10.99
CA ILE A 74 46.01 32.38 -9.95
C ILE A 74 45.38 31.08 -9.47
N ASN A 75 45.31 30.86 -8.16
CA ASN A 75 44.70 29.66 -7.58
C ASN A 75 43.29 29.98 -7.08
N LEU A 76 42.28 29.39 -7.70
CA LEU A 76 40.88 29.39 -7.30
C LEU A 76 40.61 28.20 -6.36
N LYS A 77 40.18 28.51 -5.14
CA LYS A 77 39.73 27.54 -4.15
C LYS A 77 38.21 27.54 -4.10
N VAL A 78 37.58 26.38 -4.17
CA VAL A 78 36.12 26.23 -4.04
C VAL A 78 35.80 25.08 -3.10
N LYS A 79 34.78 25.27 -2.26
CA LYS A 79 34.18 24.22 -1.46
C LYS A 79 32.67 24.44 -1.41
N THR A 80 31.90 23.38 -1.71
CA THR A 80 30.44 23.40 -1.62
C THR A 80 29.91 22.21 -0.83
N THR A 81 28.90 22.42 -0.01
CA THR A 81 28.12 21.31 0.60
C THR A 81 26.88 20.97 -0.22
N ASN A 82 26.58 21.70 -1.30
CA ASN A 82 25.45 21.40 -2.16
C ASN A 82 25.64 20.05 -2.86
N LYS A 83 24.64 19.17 -2.75
CA LYS A 83 24.63 17.83 -3.34
C LYS A 83 24.76 17.83 -4.86
N THR A 84 24.34 18.91 -5.53
CA THR A 84 24.48 19.03 -7.00
C THR A 84 25.74 19.77 -7.42
N GLY A 85 26.62 20.16 -6.48
CA GLY A 85 27.89 20.80 -6.78
C GLY A 85 27.79 22.29 -7.09
N TYR A 86 28.69 22.78 -7.96
CA TYR A 86 28.81 24.17 -8.37
C TYR A 86 29.24 24.31 -9.84
N THR A 87 29.04 25.51 -10.37
CA THR A 87 29.53 25.94 -11.68
C THR A 87 30.42 27.16 -11.51
N ALA A 88 31.60 27.15 -12.14
CA ALA A 88 32.51 28.30 -12.15
C ALA A 88 32.74 28.79 -13.58
N THR A 89 32.66 30.10 -13.78
CA THR A 89 32.85 30.75 -15.09
C THR A 89 33.88 31.87 -15.02
N LEU A 90 34.48 32.18 -16.17
CA LEU A 90 35.43 33.27 -16.37
C LEU A 90 34.95 34.20 -17.48
N SER A 91 35.07 35.52 -17.28
CA SER A 91 34.86 36.53 -18.31
C SER A 91 35.72 37.77 -18.05
N ALA A 92 35.88 38.63 -19.04
CA ALA A 92 36.20 40.03 -18.80
C ALA A 92 35.00 40.73 -18.13
N LYS A 93 35.25 41.85 -17.45
CA LYS A 93 34.21 42.67 -16.80
C LYS A 93 33.29 43.33 -17.81
N THR A 94 33.74 43.53 -19.04
CA THR A 94 32.97 44.06 -20.17
C THR A 94 33.21 43.15 -21.38
N ASP A 95 32.62 43.48 -22.53
CA ASP A 95 32.96 42.80 -23.80
C ASP A 95 34.35 43.17 -24.34
N GLU A 96 35.04 44.14 -23.71
CA GLU A 96 36.42 44.44 -24.03
C GLU A 96 37.34 43.44 -23.33
N THR A 97 37.97 42.58 -24.14
CA THR A 97 38.84 41.49 -23.69
C THR A 97 40.33 41.83 -23.81
N ALA A 98 40.70 42.99 -24.37
CA ALA A 98 42.08 43.45 -24.42
C ALA A 98 42.52 44.13 -23.11
N LEU A 99 43.81 44.11 -22.81
CA LEU A 99 44.40 45.02 -21.81
C LEU A 99 44.57 46.40 -22.45
N LEU A 100 43.96 47.41 -21.84
CA LEU A 100 43.96 48.79 -22.33
C LEU A 100 45.00 49.63 -21.59
N ASN A 101 45.67 50.54 -22.28
CA ASN A 101 46.57 51.47 -21.62
C ASN A 101 45.79 52.42 -20.69
N THR A 102 46.30 52.67 -19.48
CA THR A 102 45.66 53.57 -18.50
C THR A 102 45.74 55.04 -18.91
N ASN A 103 46.65 55.40 -19.81
CA ASN A 103 46.67 56.70 -20.46
C ASN A 103 45.74 56.68 -21.69
N PRO A 104 44.60 57.40 -21.68
CA PRO A 104 43.64 57.36 -22.78
C PRO A 104 44.19 57.93 -24.10
N ALA A 105 45.31 58.66 -24.08
CA ALA A 105 45.98 59.12 -25.30
C ALA A 105 46.78 58.02 -26.03
N ILE A 106 47.00 56.87 -25.37
CA ILE A 106 47.71 55.70 -25.93
C ILE A 106 46.67 54.67 -26.39
N THR A 107 46.60 54.44 -27.70
CA THR A 107 45.64 53.51 -28.33
C THR A 107 46.18 52.10 -28.53
N THR A 108 47.45 51.84 -28.20
CA THR A 108 48.00 50.48 -28.23
C THR A 108 47.32 49.64 -27.15
N LYS A 109 47.04 48.38 -27.47
CA LYS A 109 46.38 47.42 -26.58
C LYS A 109 47.03 46.05 -26.70
N ILE A 110 46.92 45.24 -25.65
CA ILE A 110 47.32 43.83 -25.67
C ILE A 110 46.04 43.03 -25.88
N SER A 111 45.84 42.49 -27.08
CA SER A 111 44.56 41.89 -27.47
C SER A 111 44.40 40.48 -26.92
N SER A 112 43.18 40.06 -26.61
CA SER A 112 42.90 38.64 -26.42
C SER A 112 43.26 37.85 -27.68
N ILE A 113 43.81 36.64 -27.55
CA ILE A 113 44.04 35.76 -28.70
C ILE A 113 42.71 35.38 -29.38
N SER A 114 42.76 35.13 -30.69
CA SER A 114 41.57 34.82 -31.49
C SER A 114 41.23 33.32 -31.55
N SER A 115 42.18 32.45 -31.16
CA SER A 115 42.02 31.00 -31.15
C SER A 115 42.99 30.37 -30.16
N VAL A 116 42.77 29.09 -29.82
CA VAL A 116 43.60 28.34 -28.88
C VAL A 116 45.03 28.22 -29.41
N SER A 117 46.03 28.50 -28.56
CA SER A 117 47.44 28.40 -28.93
C SER A 117 48.33 28.15 -27.71
N SER A 118 49.44 27.46 -27.90
CA SER A 118 50.48 27.30 -26.88
C SER A 118 51.16 28.65 -26.58
N LEU A 119 51.67 28.84 -25.36
CA LEU A 119 52.31 30.11 -24.92
C LEU A 119 53.39 30.64 -25.89
N SER A 120 54.26 29.76 -26.40
CA SER A 120 55.34 30.14 -27.33
C SER A 120 54.85 30.66 -28.69
N ASN A 121 53.66 30.21 -29.11
CA ASN A 121 53.05 30.49 -30.40
C ASN A 121 51.94 31.56 -30.34
N LEU A 122 51.79 32.26 -29.21
CA LEU A 122 50.87 33.41 -29.14
C LEU A 122 51.33 34.50 -30.14
N PRO A 123 50.40 35.20 -30.81
CA PRO A 123 50.74 36.38 -31.59
C PRO A 123 51.37 37.49 -30.71
N ALA A 124 52.22 38.33 -31.28
CA ALA A 124 52.81 39.44 -30.55
C ALA A 124 51.73 40.40 -30.01
N ASN A 125 51.93 40.89 -28.78
CA ASN A 125 51.04 41.77 -28.05
C ASN A 125 49.64 41.17 -27.85
N THR A 126 49.61 39.89 -27.49
CA THR A 126 48.37 39.20 -27.13
C THR A 126 48.46 38.46 -25.82
N TRP A 127 47.30 38.12 -25.27
CA TRP A 127 47.17 37.37 -24.04
C TRP A 127 45.99 36.40 -24.09
N GLY A 128 46.01 35.39 -23.24
CA GLY A 128 44.98 34.36 -23.11
C GLY A 128 45.01 33.73 -21.72
N TYR A 129 44.10 32.79 -21.48
CA TYR A 129 44.04 32.05 -20.23
C TYR A 129 44.14 30.54 -20.46
N SER A 130 44.78 29.82 -19.55
CA SER A 130 44.66 28.36 -19.46
C SER A 130 44.09 27.96 -18.09
N PHE A 131 43.61 26.74 -18.00
CA PHE A 131 42.92 26.24 -16.81
C PHE A 131 43.43 24.86 -16.40
N ASN A 132 43.71 24.69 -15.11
CA ASN A 132 44.33 23.52 -14.48
C ASN A 132 45.58 23.03 -15.22
N THR A 133 45.58 21.79 -15.69
CA THR A 133 46.73 21.14 -16.33
C THR A 133 46.84 21.45 -17.82
N ASN A 134 45.96 22.28 -18.38
CA ASN A 134 46.01 22.65 -19.79
C ASN A 134 47.25 23.51 -20.09
N THR A 135 48.00 23.10 -21.10
CA THR A 135 49.20 23.79 -21.60
C THR A 135 48.89 24.86 -22.64
N ASP A 136 47.72 24.76 -23.29
CA ASP A 136 47.29 25.71 -24.31
C ASP A 136 46.43 26.81 -23.71
N PHE A 137 46.56 28.01 -24.26
CA PHE A 137 45.84 29.20 -23.85
C PHE A 137 44.66 29.43 -24.77
N ASN A 138 43.53 29.79 -24.18
CA ASN A 138 42.27 30.13 -24.81
C ASN A 138 42.10 31.66 -24.88
N PRO A 139 41.31 32.16 -25.86
CA PRO A 139 40.85 33.54 -25.88
C PRO A 139 40.23 33.95 -24.55
N ILE A 140 40.59 35.13 -24.04
CA ILE A 140 39.88 35.74 -22.90
C ILE A 140 38.41 35.94 -23.29
N PRO A 141 37.46 35.34 -22.54
CA PRO A 141 36.03 35.41 -22.84
C PRO A 141 35.46 36.80 -22.55
N ALA A 142 34.53 37.26 -23.38
CA ALA A 142 33.80 38.51 -23.19
C ALA A 142 32.71 38.37 -22.11
N LEU A 143 32.25 39.47 -21.52
CA LEU A 143 31.14 39.44 -20.54
C LEU A 143 29.87 38.81 -21.11
N SER A 144 29.55 39.10 -22.37
CA SER A 144 28.39 38.54 -23.09
C SER A 144 28.51 37.04 -23.36
N THR A 145 29.72 36.47 -23.29
CA THR A 145 30.00 35.05 -23.55
C THR A 145 31.04 34.48 -22.56
N PRO A 146 30.70 34.37 -21.26
CA PRO A 146 31.60 33.80 -20.26
C PRO A 146 31.97 32.35 -20.58
N ALA A 147 33.22 31.97 -20.32
CA ALA A 147 33.65 30.58 -20.46
C ALA A 147 33.31 29.78 -19.20
N ASN A 148 32.76 28.58 -19.38
CA ASN A 148 32.60 27.61 -18.29
C ASN A 148 33.95 26.96 -17.99
N LEU A 149 34.46 27.14 -16.77
CA LEU A 149 35.70 26.53 -16.31
C LEU A 149 35.45 25.17 -15.65
N ILE A 150 34.44 25.10 -14.79
CA ILE A 150 34.12 23.93 -13.96
C ILE A 150 32.60 23.74 -13.90
N HIS A 151 32.15 22.50 -13.99
CA HIS A 151 30.80 22.09 -13.63
C HIS A 151 30.89 20.75 -12.88
N THR A 152 30.58 20.75 -11.58
CA THR A 152 30.53 19.54 -10.76
C THR A 152 29.10 19.07 -10.56
N THR A 153 28.89 17.78 -10.30
CA THR A 153 27.56 17.18 -10.09
C THR A 153 27.37 16.67 -8.66
N GLU A 154 28.39 16.78 -7.82
CA GLU A 154 28.43 16.27 -6.45
C GLU A 154 28.97 17.34 -5.51
N LYS A 155 28.69 17.20 -4.22
CA LYS A 155 29.30 18.01 -3.17
C LYS A 155 30.81 17.78 -3.10
N SER A 156 31.56 18.78 -2.65
CA SER A 156 33.00 18.62 -2.41
C SER A 156 33.21 17.88 -1.08
N THR A 157 34.03 16.83 -1.07
CA THR A 157 34.47 16.18 0.18
C THR A 157 35.49 17.05 0.93
N ASP A 158 36.37 17.72 0.17
CA ASP A 158 37.44 18.62 0.65
C ASP A 158 37.48 19.91 -0.18
N GLU A 159 38.38 20.85 0.17
CA GLU A 159 38.59 22.09 -0.61
C GLU A 159 39.24 21.76 -1.98
N GLU A 160 38.56 22.12 -3.06
CA GLU A 160 39.05 21.94 -4.43
C GLU A 160 39.95 23.11 -4.83
N ASN A 161 41.13 22.82 -5.38
CA ASN A 161 42.10 23.82 -5.83
C ASN A 161 42.22 23.74 -7.35
N HIS A 162 41.98 24.88 -8.00
CA HIS A 162 42.01 25.02 -9.46
C HIS A 162 42.97 26.15 -9.85
N THR A 163 43.78 25.96 -10.87
CA THR A 163 44.76 26.98 -11.30
C THR A 163 44.31 27.63 -12.61
N ILE A 164 44.18 28.96 -12.61
CA ILE A 164 43.96 29.76 -13.82
C ILE A 164 45.29 30.41 -14.17
N LYS A 165 45.83 30.13 -15.35
CA LYS A 165 47.08 30.73 -15.83
C LYS A 165 46.77 31.82 -16.82
N LEU A 166 47.39 32.98 -16.67
CA LEU A 166 47.35 34.08 -17.62
C LEU A 166 48.66 34.08 -18.40
N GLY A 167 48.59 33.88 -19.71
CA GLY A 167 49.74 33.80 -20.59
C GLY A 167 49.72 34.93 -21.60
N MET A 168 50.88 35.53 -21.86
CA MET A 168 51.01 36.63 -22.83
C MET A 168 52.31 36.56 -23.60
N LYS A 169 52.30 37.14 -24.80
CA LYS A 169 53.50 37.39 -25.60
C LYS A 169 53.57 38.86 -25.96
N LEU A 170 54.67 39.52 -25.62
CA LEU A 170 54.85 40.96 -25.70
C LEU A 170 56.15 41.28 -26.42
N ASN A 171 56.13 42.27 -27.32
CA ASN A 171 57.35 42.71 -27.97
C ASN A 171 57.56 44.23 -27.86
N SER A 172 58.70 44.69 -28.37
CA SER A 172 59.16 46.08 -28.29
C SER A 172 58.28 47.11 -29.02
N SER A 173 57.20 46.70 -29.70
CA SER A 173 56.26 47.63 -30.35
C SER A 173 55.24 48.25 -29.38
N LEU A 174 55.11 47.74 -28.15
CA LEU A 174 54.24 48.32 -27.12
C LEU A 174 54.79 49.66 -26.63
N LYS A 175 53.89 50.65 -26.52
CA LYS A 175 54.25 51.93 -25.89
C LYS A 175 54.40 51.75 -24.38
N PRO A 176 55.40 52.40 -23.73
CA PRO A 176 55.53 52.42 -22.28
C PRO A 176 54.24 52.87 -21.59
N GLY A 177 53.92 52.26 -20.45
CA GLY A 177 52.75 52.60 -19.66
C GLY A 177 52.11 51.38 -19.00
N ASN A 178 51.01 51.63 -18.26
CA ASN A 178 50.29 50.57 -17.58
C ASN A 178 49.17 50.05 -18.46
N TYR A 179 49.02 48.73 -18.59
CA TYR A 179 47.93 48.10 -19.33
C TYR A 179 47.05 47.29 -18.38
N GLU A 180 45.73 47.53 -18.43
CA GLU A 180 44.79 46.97 -17.47
C GLU A 180 43.53 46.39 -18.13
N ASN A 181 43.02 45.33 -17.52
CA ASN A 181 41.67 44.83 -17.70
C ASN A 181 41.21 44.20 -16.37
N LYS A 182 39.90 43.92 -16.25
CA LYS A 182 39.29 43.28 -15.10
C LYS A 182 38.65 41.97 -15.52
N LEU A 183 38.98 40.90 -14.82
CA LEU A 183 38.36 39.59 -15.01
C LEU A 183 37.33 39.33 -13.92
N ILE A 184 36.24 38.67 -14.28
CA ILE A 184 35.21 38.15 -13.38
C ILE A 184 35.38 36.65 -13.31
N ILE A 185 35.57 36.14 -12.09
CA ILE A 185 35.38 34.72 -11.80
C ILE A 185 34.07 34.60 -11.02
N SER A 186 33.08 33.95 -11.62
CA SER A 186 31.78 33.70 -11.00
C SER A 186 31.72 32.25 -10.55
N VAL A 187 31.38 32.02 -9.28
CA VAL A 187 31.16 30.66 -8.75
C VAL A 187 29.76 30.62 -8.16
N VAL A 188 28.92 29.75 -8.72
CA VAL A 188 27.50 29.65 -8.42
C VAL A 188 27.19 28.21 -8.02
N SER A 189 26.41 28.03 -6.96
CA SER A 189 25.94 26.71 -6.57
C SER A 189 24.92 26.19 -7.58
N ASN A 190 25.00 24.91 -7.93
CA ASN A 190 24.04 24.32 -8.85
C ASN A 190 22.62 24.30 -8.24
N PRO A 191 21.55 24.41 -9.06
CA PRO A 191 20.19 24.35 -8.56
C PRO A 191 19.93 23.02 -7.84
N TYR A 192 19.21 23.08 -6.73
CA TYR A 192 18.83 21.93 -5.92
C TYR A 192 17.43 22.14 -5.35
N THR A 193 16.57 21.13 -5.45
CA THR A 193 15.27 21.13 -4.79
C THR A 193 15.35 20.16 -3.61
N PRO A 194 15.31 20.67 -2.36
CA PRO A 194 15.34 19.81 -1.18
C PRO A 194 14.20 18.79 -1.15
N LYS A 195 14.47 17.62 -0.59
CA LYS A 195 13.50 16.53 -0.45
C LYS A 195 12.72 16.67 0.86
N ALA A 196 11.43 16.97 0.77
CA ALA A 196 10.51 16.90 1.90
C ALA A 196 9.96 15.48 2.03
N ILE A 197 10.20 14.82 3.17
CA ILE A 197 9.75 13.46 3.45
C ILE A 197 8.81 13.48 4.65
N MET A 198 7.61 12.94 4.48
CA MET A 198 6.63 12.77 5.55
C MET A 198 7.13 11.71 6.55
N THR A 199 6.87 11.91 7.83
CA THR A 199 7.07 10.91 8.89
C THR A 199 6.30 9.60 8.62
N GLU A 200 6.61 8.52 9.33
CA GLU A 200 5.93 7.23 9.18
C GLU A 200 4.41 7.37 9.38
N GLY A 201 3.63 6.54 8.67
CA GLY A 201 2.17 6.65 8.64
C GLY A 201 1.50 6.65 10.02
N PRO A 202 1.86 5.74 10.96
CA PRO A 202 1.30 5.75 12.32
C PRO A 202 1.64 7.03 13.10
N ASP A 203 2.85 7.56 12.93
CA ASP A 203 3.30 8.80 13.61
C ASP A 203 2.57 10.02 13.05
N PHE A 204 2.41 10.09 11.72
CA PHE A 204 1.59 11.12 11.07
C PHE A 204 0.15 11.04 11.58
N ASN A 205 -0.43 9.83 11.62
CA ASN A 205 -1.79 9.61 12.06
C ASN A 205 -2.02 10.07 13.51
N ALA A 206 -1.09 9.76 14.41
CA ALA A 206 -1.13 10.21 15.80
C ALA A 206 -1.08 11.74 15.91
N LYS A 207 -0.20 12.39 15.14
CA LYS A 207 -0.08 13.86 15.11
C LYS A 207 -1.34 14.52 14.52
N LEU A 208 -1.93 13.92 13.49
CA LEU A 208 -3.19 14.39 12.90
C LEU A 208 -4.35 14.28 13.90
N LYS A 209 -4.49 13.13 14.57
CA LYS A 209 -5.51 12.90 15.62
C LYS A 209 -5.34 13.91 16.78
N ALA A 210 -4.11 14.20 17.18
CA ALA A 210 -3.81 15.12 18.29
C ALA A 210 -4.23 16.59 18.02
N LEU A 211 -4.50 16.97 16.77
CA LEU A 211 -5.02 18.29 16.44
C LEU A 211 -6.50 18.46 16.79
N GLU A 212 -7.27 17.36 16.86
CA GLU A 212 -8.68 17.44 17.22
C GLU A 212 -8.88 17.79 18.70
N THR A 213 -9.97 18.50 18.97
CA THR A 213 -10.43 18.76 20.34
C THR A 213 -11.86 18.24 20.52
N ALA A 214 -12.46 18.47 21.69
CA ALA A 214 -13.85 18.10 21.94
C ALA A 214 -14.83 18.82 21.01
N THR A 215 -14.52 20.06 20.61
CA THR A 215 -15.39 20.93 19.80
C THR A 215 -14.89 21.15 18.38
N ASN A 216 -13.61 20.88 18.10
CA ASN A 216 -13.02 21.06 16.78
C ASN A 216 -12.58 19.72 16.18
N LYS A 217 -13.15 19.39 15.03
CA LYS A 217 -12.97 18.11 14.33
C LYS A 217 -12.45 18.37 12.93
N ILE A 218 -11.60 17.49 12.44
CA ILE A 218 -11.03 17.61 11.10
C ILE A 218 -12.06 17.10 10.09
N GLU A 219 -12.44 17.95 9.16
CA GLU A 219 -13.35 17.62 8.05
C GLU A 219 -12.63 17.62 6.70
N HIS A 220 -11.51 18.34 6.56
CA HIS A 220 -10.73 18.41 5.33
C HIS A 220 -9.23 18.27 5.60
N PHE A 221 -8.48 17.71 4.65
CA PHE A 221 -7.02 17.68 4.68
C PHE A 221 -6.45 18.17 3.34
N LYS A 222 -5.57 19.19 3.35
CA LYS A 222 -4.96 19.71 2.12
C LYS A 222 -3.64 20.45 2.35
N LYS A 223 -2.90 20.68 1.27
CA LYS A 223 -1.70 21.52 1.30
C LYS A 223 -2.08 23.00 1.41
N SER A 224 -1.42 23.74 2.29
CA SER A 224 -1.52 25.21 2.32
C SER A 224 -0.58 25.84 1.28
N PRO A 225 -1.00 26.91 0.57
CA PRO A 225 -0.11 27.67 -0.30
C PRO A 225 0.85 28.59 0.47
N VAL A 226 0.60 28.83 1.76
CA VAL A 226 1.38 29.72 2.61
C VAL A 226 1.78 29.04 3.93
N ALA A 227 2.93 29.45 4.47
CA ALA A 227 3.39 28.98 5.77
C ALA A 227 2.38 29.32 6.89
N PRO A 228 2.30 28.49 7.95
CA PRO A 228 1.41 28.79 9.09
C PRO A 228 1.79 30.10 9.78
N ALA A 229 0.79 30.85 10.22
CA ALA A 229 1.03 32.01 11.07
C ALA A 229 1.57 31.55 12.44
N ALA A 230 2.39 32.38 13.11
CA ALA A 230 2.93 32.04 14.42
C ALA A 230 1.87 31.79 15.52
N SER A 231 0.64 32.26 15.31
CA SER A 231 -0.51 31.98 16.19
C SER A 231 -1.15 30.61 15.97
N MET A 232 -0.83 29.93 14.87
CA MET A 232 -1.29 28.58 14.58
C MET A 232 -0.36 27.61 15.29
N ASN A 233 -0.89 26.75 16.15
CA ASN A 233 -0.13 25.75 16.92
C ASN A 233 0.34 24.62 16.00
N ALA A 234 1.24 24.91 15.07
CA ALA A 234 1.73 23.96 14.09
C ALA A 234 2.73 22.97 14.71
N VAL A 235 2.64 21.71 14.28
CA VAL A 235 3.51 20.61 14.69
C VAL A 235 4.32 20.10 13.50
N ASN A 236 5.50 19.52 13.76
CA ASN A 236 6.34 18.94 12.72
C ASN A 236 5.90 17.51 12.37
N ILE A 237 5.79 17.24 11.08
CA ILE A 237 5.43 15.94 10.48
C ILE A 237 6.45 15.49 9.43
N ASP A 238 7.62 16.13 9.39
CA ASP A 238 8.79 15.65 8.66
C ASP A 238 9.38 14.38 9.30
N ASP A 239 9.96 13.54 8.45
CA ASP A 239 10.82 12.42 8.81
C ASP A 239 12.25 12.89 9.12
N ASP A 240 13.01 12.10 9.88
CA ASP A 240 14.42 12.41 10.19
C ASP A 240 15.31 12.46 8.94
N GLU A 241 14.95 11.74 7.86
CA GLU A 241 15.64 11.82 6.57
C GLU A 241 15.21 13.02 5.71
N SER A 242 14.21 13.78 6.15
CA SER A 242 13.72 14.97 5.44
C SER A 242 14.73 16.11 5.49
N GLU A 243 14.87 16.82 4.37
CA GLU A 243 15.73 18.01 4.27
C GLU A 243 14.96 19.32 4.46
N CYS A 244 13.65 19.21 4.67
CA CYS A 244 12.73 20.31 4.87
C CYS A 244 11.78 19.98 6.02
N GLU A 245 11.44 21.00 6.79
CA GLU A 245 10.33 20.88 7.71
C GLU A 245 9.01 20.70 6.96
N ILE A 246 8.14 19.89 7.53
CA ILE A 246 6.74 19.80 7.08
C ILE A 246 5.90 20.15 8.30
N LYS A 247 5.19 21.27 8.24
CA LYS A 247 4.34 21.74 9.32
C LYS A 247 2.91 21.27 9.11
N LEU A 248 2.22 20.87 10.17
CA LEU A 248 0.82 20.47 10.20
C LEU A 248 0.06 21.29 11.25
N TRP A 249 -1.12 21.80 10.94
CA TRP A 249 -2.00 22.46 11.89
C TRP A 249 -3.47 22.33 11.48
N LEU A 250 -4.38 22.63 12.41
CA LEU A 250 -5.82 22.67 12.16
C LEU A 250 -6.32 24.11 12.20
N ASP A 251 -6.97 24.56 11.13
CA ASP A 251 -7.76 25.80 11.15
C ASP A 251 -9.18 25.49 11.66
N PRO A 252 -9.59 26.01 12.84
CA PRO A 252 -10.92 25.76 13.38
C PRO A 252 -12.06 26.41 12.57
N THR A 253 -11.76 27.38 11.72
CA THR A 253 -12.76 28.17 10.98
C THR A 253 -13.39 27.35 9.87
N ASP A 254 -12.55 26.66 9.10
CA ASP A 254 -12.95 25.82 7.98
C ASP A 254 -12.76 24.32 8.25
N LYS A 255 -12.34 23.96 9.47
CA LYS A 255 -12.10 22.57 9.93
C LYS A 255 -11.12 21.81 9.05
N THR A 256 -10.18 22.51 8.43
CA THR A 256 -9.16 21.91 7.57
C THR A 256 -7.86 21.71 8.33
N ALA A 257 -7.36 20.47 8.31
CA ALA A 257 -5.99 20.17 8.65
C ALA A 257 -5.10 20.53 7.45
N TYR A 258 -4.29 21.58 7.61
CA TYR A 258 -3.36 22.05 6.61
C TYR A 258 -1.97 21.51 6.88
N TYR A 259 -1.26 21.10 5.83
CA TYR A 259 0.18 20.94 5.88
C TYR A 259 0.90 21.93 4.96
N TYR A 260 2.13 22.28 5.31
CA TYR A 260 2.97 23.17 4.52
C TYR A 260 4.43 22.72 4.52
N THR A 261 5.05 22.84 3.36
CA THR A 261 6.50 22.78 3.16
C THR A 261 6.85 23.60 1.92
N GLU A 262 8.07 24.12 1.86
CA GLU A 262 8.57 24.94 0.75
C GLU A 262 8.57 24.18 -0.59
N PRO A 263 9.05 22.92 -0.68
CA PRO A 263 8.91 22.14 -1.90
C PRO A 263 7.46 21.96 -2.33
N GLY A 264 7.23 22.00 -3.64
CA GLY A 264 5.93 21.71 -4.24
C GLY A 264 5.44 20.30 -3.90
N LYS A 265 6.37 19.34 -3.87
CA LYS A 265 6.11 17.91 -3.80
C LYS A 265 6.67 17.31 -2.51
N VAL A 266 5.92 16.40 -1.90
CA VAL A 266 6.26 15.72 -0.64
C VAL A 266 6.31 14.22 -0.87
N TYR A 267 7.41 13.59 -0.47
CA TYR A 267 7.56 12.15 -0.56
C TYR A 267 6.95 11.50 0.67
N LEU A 268 6.10 10.49 0.48
CA LEU A 268 5.62 9.69 1.60
C LEU A 268 6.69 8.70 2.06
N ASN A 269 6.67 8.38 3.36
CA ASN A 269 7.60 7.44 3.96
C ASN A 269 7.43 6.04 3.35
N LYS A 270 8.51 5.24 3.35
CA LYS A 270 8.46 3.82 2.98
C LYS A 270 7.38 3.05 3.74
N LYS A 271 7.14 3.40 5.01
CA LYS A 271 6.08 2.88 5.88
C LYS A 271 4.93 3.88 5.97
N SER A 272 4.09 3.91 4.95
CA SER A 272 2.90 4.77 4.90
C SER A 272 1.62 4.05 5.32
N ASN A 273 1.75 2.88 5.97
CA ASN A 273 0.64 2.17 6.56
C ASN A 273 -0.07 3.05 7.59
N GLU A 274 -1.38 2.90 7.68
CA GLU A 274 -2.21 3.56 8.69
C GLU A 274 -2.20 5.10 8.70
N MET A 275 -1.69 5.76 7.65
CA MET A 275 -1.55 7.23 7.59
C MET A 275 -2.87 7.98 7.91
N PHE A 276 -4.00 7.54 7.34
CA PHE A 276 -5.35 8.07 7.62
C PHE A 276 -6.25 7.03 8.32
N PHE A 277 -5.66 6.15 9.13
CA PHE A 277 -6.37 5.09 9.83
C PHE A 277 -7.40 5.62 10.84
N SER A 278 -8.61 5.05 10.79
CA SER A 278 -9.75 5.39 11.63
C SER A 278 -10.46 4.12 12.13
N LYS A 279 -10.20 3.70 13.37
CA LYS A 279 -10.90 2.56 14.01
C LYS A 279 -11.98 3.03 15.00
N SER A 280 -12.93 2.15 15.29
CA SER A 280 -14.11 2.43 16.12
C SER A 280 -13.80 2.86 17.56
N ASP A 281 -12.64 2.46 18.10
CA ASP A 281 -12.35 2.48 19.54
C ASP A 281 -11.27 3.52 19.93
N GLU A 282 -10.72 4.27 18.97
CA GLU A 282 -9.68 5.29 19.18
C GLU A 282 -10.22 6.73 19.03
N GLN A 283 -9.46 7.75 19.45
CA GLN A 283 -9.74 9.15 19.08
C GLN A 283 -9.76 9.26 17.55
N LYS A 284 -10.90 9.65 17.00
CA LYS A 284 -11.26 9.41 15.59
C LYS A 284 -10.98 10.61 14.71
N ILE A 285 -10.25 10.43 13.61
CA ILE A 285 -10.36 11.27 12.41
C ILE A 285 -11.54 10.84 11.51
N LYS A 286 -12.66 10.43 12.11
CA LYS A 286 -13.82 9.86 11.37
C LYS A 286 -14.60 10.88 10.56
N ASN A 287 -14.42 12.17 10.83
CA ASN A 287 -15.25 13.23 10.25
C ASN A 287 -14.67 13.78 8.95
N ILE A 288 -13.54 13.26 8.48
CA ILE A 288 -12.93 13.69 7.23
C ILE A 288 -13.88 13.39 6.07
N LEU A 289 -14.23 14.45 5.34
CA LEU A 289 -15.10 14.47 4.17
C LEU A 289 -14.30 14.61 2.87
N GLU A 290 -13.07 15.12 2.94
CA GLU A 290 -12.19 15.34 1.79
C GLU A 290 -10.71 15.24 2.17
N ILE A 291 -9.92 14.61 1.29
CA ILE A 291 -8.46 14.58 1.39
C ILE A 291 -7.86 14.93 0.02
N ASP A 292 -7.01 15.95 -0.01
CA ASP A 292 -6.17 16.28 -1.15
C ASP A 292 -4.77 15.64 -1.01
N LEU A 293 -4.49 14.67 -1.89
CA LEU A 293 -3.24 13.92 -1.97
C LEU A 293 -2.37 14.33 -3.17
N SER A 294 -2.76 15.36 -3.92
CA SER A 294 -2.17 15.72 -5.23
C SER A 294 -0.67 16.04 -5.20
N ASN A 295 -0.16 16.48 -4.04
CA ASN A 295 1.25 16.86 -3.87
C ASN A 295 2.12 15.72 -3.30
N PHE A 296 1.56 14.53 -3.09
CA PHE A 296 2.28 13.37 -2.55
C PHE A 296 2.91 12.51 -3.65
N ASP A 297 4.18 12.15 -3.42
CA ASP A 297 4.91 11.14 -4.18
C ASP A 297 4.95 9.83 -3.41
N THR A 298 4.47 8.75 -4.01
CA THR A 298 4.45 7.41 -3.40
C THR A 298 5.48 6.45 -3.96
N SER A 299 6.39 6.88 -4.84
CA SER A 299 7.36 6.04 -5.56
C SER A 299 8.38 5.30 -4.68
N GLU A 300 8.50 5.69 -3.41
CA GLU A 300 9.34 5.03 -2.42
C GLU A 300 8.55 4.20 -1.40
N VAL A 301 7.22 4.22 -1.45
CA VAL A 301 6.38 3.52 -0.46
C VAL A 301 6.46 2.01 -0.68
N THR A 302 6.68 1.27 0.41
CA THR A 302 6.73 -0.20 0.42
C THR A 302 5.57 -0.82 1.19
N ASN A 303 4.95 -0.08 2.12
CA ASN A 303 3.80 -0.55 2.89
C ASN A 303 2.69 0.52 2.88
N MET A 304 1.50 0.13 2.41
CA MET A 304 0.27 0.93 2.39
C MET A 304 -0.86 0.29 3.22
N GLY A 305 -0.51 -0.66 4.09
CA GLY A 305 -1.45 -1.41 4.92
C GLY A 305 -2.37 -0.48 5.71
N GLY A 306 -3.69 -0.61 5.59
CA GLY A 306 -4.66 0.19 6.33
C GLY A 306 -4.59 1.71 6.10
N MET A 307 -3.95 2.18 5.02
CA MET A 307 -3.69 3.62 4.80
C MET A 307 -4.96 4.49 4.90
N PHE A 308 -6.10 4.01 4.41
CA PHE A 308 -7.41 4.69 4.46
C PHE A 308 -8.47 3.88 5.23
N TYR A 309 -8.03 3.00 6.14
CA TYR A 309 -8.93 2.14 6.91
C TYR A 309 -9.98 2.96 7.66
N GLY A 310 -11.24 2.55 7.51
CA GLY A 310 -12.38 3.04 8.28
C GLY A 310 -12.74 4.51 8.02
N MET A 311 -12.28 5.07 6.90
CA MET A 311 -12.69 6.38 6.40
C MET A 311 -14.12 6.36 5.83
N SER A 312 -15.11 6.04 6.67
CA SER A 312 -16.46 5.71 6.22
C SER A 312 -17.22 6.86 5.57
N ASN A 313 -16.94 8.10 5.96
CA ASN A 313 -17.66 9.30 5.48
C ASN A 313 -17.09 9.88 4.18
N LEU A 314 -15.98 9.34 3.69
CA LEU A 314 -15.30 9.86 2.50
C LEU A 314 -16.05 9.42 1.24
N THR A 315 -16.59 10.38 0.49
CA THR A 315 -17.38 10.10 -0.73
C THR A 315 -16.55 10.09 -2.01
N THR A 316 -15.35 10.69 -1.97
CA THR A 316 -14.40 10.72 -3.09
C THR A 316 -12.97 10.56 -2.59
N LEU A 317 -12.13 9.84 -3.33
CA LEU A 317 -10.71 9.69 -3.04
C LEU A 317 -9.93 9.62 -4.36
N ASN A 318 -9.00 10.54 -4.56
CA ASN A 318 -8.14 10.54 -5.74
C ASN A 318 -6.75 9.96 -5.42
N VAL A 319 -6.51 8.74 -5.89
CA VAL A 319 -5.22 8.01 -5.82
C VAL A 319 -4.66 7.69 -7.21
N SER A 320 -5.20 8.32 -8.26
CA SER A 320 -4.86 8.00 -9.65
C SER A 320 -3.43 8.38 -10.08
N HIS A 321 -2.72 9.13 -9.25
CA HIS A 321 -1.31 9.49 -9.46
C HIS A 321 -0.35 8.69 -8.58
N PHE A 322 -0.85 7.73 -7.79
CA PHE A 322 0.00 6.92 -6.93
C PHE A 322 0.85 5.98 -7.78
N ASP A 323 2.17 6.04 -7.57
CA ASP A 323 3.11 4.99 -7.95
C ASP A 323 3.17 3.96 -6.81
N THR A 324 2.72 2.74 -7.09
CA THR A 324 2.74 1.62 -6.12
C THR A 324 3.75 0.54 -6.51
N SER A 325 4.66 0.81 -7.45
CA SER A 325 5.56 -0.19 -8.04
C SER A 325 6.51 -0.89 -7.05
N LYS A 326 6.73 -0.30 -5.87
CA LYS A 326 7.54 -0.87 -4.78
C LYS A 326 6.71 -1.40 -3.60
N VAL A 327 5.38 -1.28 -3.63
CA VAL A 327 4.51 -1.67 -2.52
C VAL A 327 4.42 -3.19 -2.43
N THR A 328 4.69 -3.73 -1.25
CA THR A 328 4.60 -5.17 -0.95
C THR A 328 3.38 -5.52 -0.10
N ASP A 329 2.81 -4.56 0.61
CA ASP A 329 1.65 -4.75 1.50
C ASP A 329 0.56 -3.71 1.23
N MET A 330 -0.61 -4.19 0.80
CA MET A 330 -1.83 -3.41 0.59
C MET A 330 -3.00 -3.92 1.45
N SER A 331 -2.70 -4.72 2.48
CA SER A 331 -3.73 -5.25 3.37
C SER A 331 -4.56 -4.12 3.97
N LEU A 332 -5.87 -4.31 4.08
CA LEU A 332 -6.78 -3.35 4.73
C LEU A 332 -6.82 -1.94 4.11
N MET A 333 -6.15 -1.66 2.98
CA MET A 333 -5.87 -0.29 2.51
C MET A 333 -7.13 0.58 2.38
N PHE A 334 -8.24 0.03 1.87
CA PHE A 334 -9.53 0.71 1.70
C PHE A 334 -10.66 0.09 2.55
N HIS A 335 -10.29 -0.69 3.58
CA HIS A 335 -11.27 -1.38 4.42
C HIS A 335 -12.25 -0.40 5.06
N GLY A 336 -13.55 -0.62 4.90
CA GLY A 336 -14.61 0.10 5.59
C GLY A 336 -14.86 1.51 5.06
N MET A 337 -14.38 1.84 3.86
CA MET A 337 -14.73 3.08 3.14
C MET A 337 -16.15 2.99 2.56
N ARG A 338 -17.14 3.01 3.46
CA ARG A 338 -18.54 2.66 3.18
C ARG A 338 -19.26 3.60 2.23
N ASP A 339 -18.99 4.91 2.27
CA ASP A 339 -19.72 5.90 1.47
C ASP A 339 -19.06 6.18 0.10
N LEU A 340 -17.86 5.63 -0.16
CA LEU A 340 -17.13 5.83 -1.41
C LEU A 340 -17.90 5.18 -2.58
N SER A 341 -18.25 5.98 -3.60
CA SER A 341 -19.08 5.54 -4.74
C SER A 341 -18.28 5.17 -5.99
N ALA A 342 -17.03 5.63 -6.10
CA ALA A 342 -16.10 5.28 -7.17
C ALA A 342 -14.66 5.32 -6.65
N LEU A 343 -13.81 4.45 -7.21
CA LEU A 343 -12.39 4.40 -6.91
C LEU A 343 -11.61 4.07 -8.19
N ASN A 344 -10.70 4.97 -8.57
CA ASN A 344 -9.84 4.78 -9.75
C ASN A 344 -8.47 4.24 -9.32
N LEU A 345 -8.15 3.01 -9.71
CA LEU A 345 -6.90 2.32 -9.40
C LEU A 345 -6.01 2.09 -10.62
N SER A 346 -6.28 2.75 -11.76
CA SER A 346 -5.57 2.50 -13.03
C SER A 346 -4.05 2.72 -12.99
N SER A 347 -3.53 3.50 -12.04
CA SER A 347 -2.09 3.72 -11.85
C SER A 347 -1.40 2.67 -10.99
N PHE A 348 -2.16 1.78 -10.34
CA PHE A 348 -1.57 0.82 -9.40
C PHE A 348 -0.78 -0.24 -10.17
N ASN A 349 0.45 -0.47 -9.72
CA ASN A 349 1.26 -1.63 -10.07
C ASN A 349 1.36 -2.52 -8.85
N THR A 350 0.74 -3.70 -8.89
CA THR A 350 0.69 -4.64 -7.76
C THR A 350 1.68 -5.80 -7.89
N SER A 351 2.59 -5.78 -8.87
CA SER A 351 3.53 -6.89 -9.17
C SER A 351 4.51 -7.25 -8.05
N GLN A 352 4.59 -6.44 -6.99
CA GLN A 352 5.39 -6.70 -5.79
C GLN A 352 4.54 -7.04 -4.56
N VAL A 353 3.22 -6.92 -4.64
CA VAL A 353 2.31 -7.10 -3.50
C VAL A 353 2.22 -8.57 -3.12
N THR A 354 2.42 -8.86 -1.83
CA THR A 354 2.34 -10.21 -1.26
C THR A 354 1.13 -10.42 -0.36
N ASP A 355 0.51 -9.33 0.13
CA ASP A 355 -0.67 -9.37 0.99
C ASP A 355 -1.74 -8.35 0.55
N MET A 356 -2.96 -8.85 0.31
CA MET A 356 -4.15 -8.07 -0.05
C MET A 356 -5.35 -8.39 0.87
N HIS A 357 -5.13 -8.99 2.04
CA HIS A 357 -6.25 -9.34 2.92
C HIS A 357 -7.07 -8.11 3.27
N ASN A 358 -8.41 -8.25 3.23
CA ASN A 358 -9.37 -7.20 3.55
C ASN A 358 -9.23 -5.88 2.76
N MET A 359 -8.50 -5.84 1.65
CA MET A 359 -8.18 -4.58 0.94
C MET A 359 -9.42 -3.74 0.60
N PHE A 360 -10.52 -4.37 0.19
CA PHE A 360 -11.79 -3.72 -0.19
C PHE A 360 -12.96 -4.10 0.74
N TYR A 361 -12.65 -4.62 1.93
CA TYR A 361 -13.66 -5.06 2.89
C TYR A 361 -14.69 -3.96 3.17
N GLY A 362 -15.97 -4.27 3.07
CA GLY A 362 -17.07 -3.41 3.49
C GLY A 362 -17.18 -2.09 2.71
N MET A 363 -16.64 -2.02 1.49
CA MET A 363 -16.87 -0.91 0.56
C MET A 363 -18.27 -1.02 -0.07
N SER A 364 -19.30 -0.89 0.77
CA SER A 364 -20.68 -1.25 0.45
C SER A 364 -21.36 -0.36 -0.59
N ASN A 365 -20.89 0.88 -0.81
CA ASN A 365 -21.49 1.80 -1.77
C ASN A 365 -20.89 1.70 -3.19
N LEU A 366 -19.77 0.99 -3.37
CA LEU A 366 -19.22 0.73 -4.71
C LEU A 366 -20.16 -0.19 -5.51
N THR A 367 -20.45 0.21 -6.74
CA THR A 367 -21.23 -0.60 -7.70
C THR A 367 -20.35 -1.32 -8.72
N THR A 368 -19.15 -0.79 -8.97
CA THR A 368 -18.14 -1.33 -9.88
C THR A 368 -16.74 -1.11 -9.29
N LEU A 369 -15.80 -1.96 -9.67
CA LEU A 369 -14.39 -1.84 -9.32
C LEU A 369 -13.55 -2.42 -10.46
N ASP A 370 -12.73 -1.58 -11.10
CA ASP A 370 -11.82 -2.02 -12.16
C ASP A 370 -10.49 -2.47 -11.54
N LEU A 371 -10.15 -3.74 -11.77
CA LEU A 371 -8.93 -4.40 -11.28
C LEU A 371 -8.07 -4.95 -12.44
N SER A 372 -8.34 -4.54 -13.68
CA SER A 372 -7.70 -5.09 -14.89
C SER A 372 -6.18 -4.94 -14.93
N ASN A 373 -5.63 -3.97 -14.19
CA ASN A 373 -4.20 -3.71 -14.06
C ASN A 373 -3.51 -4.48 -12.92
N PHE A 374 -4.24 -5.27 -12.12
CA PHE A 374 -3.66 -6.00 -11.00
C PHE A 374 -2.85 -7.21 -11.49
N ASP A 375 -1.62 -7.31 -11.00
CA ASP A 375 -0.80 -8.52 -11.01
C ASP A 375 -0.81 -9.12 -9.60
N THR A 376 -1.40 -10.30 -9.44
CA THR A 376 -1.52 -11.00 -8.16
C THR A 376 -0.56 -12.18 -8.01
N SER A 377 0.39 -12.36 -8.94
CA SER A 377 1.26 -13.54 -9.03
C SER A 377 2.20 -13.76 -7.83
N LYS A 378 2.28 -12.79 -6.91
CA LYS A 378 3.04 -12.88 -5.65
C LYS A 378 2.16 -12.87 -4.40
N VAL A 379 0.86 -12.67 -4.55
CA VAL A 379 -0.07 -12.57 -3.41
C VAL A 379 -0.23 -13.94 -2.76
N THR A 380 -0.09 -13.98 -1.44
CA THR A 380 -0.22 -15.20 -0.63
C THR A 380 -1.48 -15.21 0.24
N ASN A 381 -2.09 -14.04 0.46
CA ASN A 381 -3.26 -13.86 1.32
C ASN A 381 -4.30 -12.94 0.65
N MET A 382 -5.50 -13.48 0.40
CA MET A 382 -6.66 -12.76 -0.15
C MET A 382 -7.90 -12.90 0.75
N GLY A 383 -7.70 -13.31 2.01
CA GLY A 383 -8.79 -13.48 2.96
C GLY A 383 -9.61 -12.18 3.11
N LEU A 384 -10.94 -12.29 3.10
CA LEU A 384 -11.89 -11.18 3.27
C LEU A 384 -11.74 -10.03 2.24
N MET A 385 -10.99 -10.20 1.15
CA MET A 385 -10.61 -9.11 0.24
C MET A 385 -11.81 -8.29 -0.29
N PHE A 386 -12.91 -8.97 -0.65
CA PHE A 386 -14.14 -8.35 -1.17
C PHE A 386 -15.35 -8.52 -0.25
N TYR A 387 -15.12 -8.89 1.01
CA TYR A 387 -16.19 -9.13 1.98
C TYR A 387 -17.13 -7.92 2.06
N GLY A 388 -18.44 -8.13 1.98
CA GLY A 388 -19.43 -7.08 2.23
C GLY A 388 -19.44 -5.94 1.21
N MET A 389 -18.87 -6.12 0.02
CA MET A 389 -19.08 -5.23 -1.14
C MET A 389 -20.50 -5.41 -1.70
N SER A 390 -21.51 -5.06 -0.90
CA SER A 390 -22.90 -5.47 -1.08
C SER A 390 -23.59 -4.93 -2.33
N ASN A 391 -23.09 -3.84 -2.94
CA ASN A 391 -23.69 -3.21 -4.14
C ASN A 391 -23.00 -3.61 -5.46
N VAL A 392 -21.90 -4.35 -5.42
CA VAL A 392 -21.24 -4.86 -6.63
C VAL A 392 -22.08 -5.98 -7.23
N THR A 393 -22.37 -5.88 -8.53
CA THR A 393 -23.20 -6.87 -9.25
C THR A 393 -22.39 -7.86 -10.08
N ALA A 394 -21.18 -7.47 -10.50
CA ALA A 394 -20.21 -8.29 -11.21
C ALA A 394 -18.79 -7.81 -10.89
N LEU A 395 -17.82 -8.73 -10.92
CA LEU A 395 -16.41 -8.45 -10.69
C LEU A 395 -15.58 -9.21 -11.73
N ASP A 396 -14.73 -8.51 -12.47
CA ASP A 396 -13.79 -9.12 -13.41
C ASP A 396 -12.49 -9.46 -12.68
N LEU A 397 -12.18 -10.75 -12.62
CA LEU A 397 -10.99 -11.32 -11.98
C LEU A 397 -10.17 -12.17 -12.97
N SER A 398 -10.39 -11.98 -14.28
CA SER A 398 -9.75 -12.80 -15.32
C SER A 398 -8.22 -12.70 -15.34
N ASN A 399 -7.66 -11.60 -14.81
CA ASN A 399 -6.22 -11.37 -14.66
C ASN A 399 -5.60 -11.91 -13.36
N PHE A 400 -6.40 -12.44 -12.43
CA PHE A 400 -5.88 -12.91 -11.14
C PHE A 400 -5.12 -14.23 -11.30
N ASP A 401 -3.83 -14.22 -10.94
CA ASP A 401 -3.04 -15.41 -10.65
C ASP A 401 -3.10 -15.68 -9.15
N THR A 402 -3.76 -16.77 -8.75
CA THR A 402 -3.90 -17.17 -7.34
C THR A 402 -3.00 -18.35 -6.96
N SER A 403 -2.04 -18.74 -7.81
CA SER A 403 -1.23 -19.95 -7.64
C SER A 403 -0.39 -20.00 -6.36
N LYS A 404 -0.17 -18.87 -5.69
CA LYS A 404 0.55 -18.77 -4.40
C LYS A 404 -0.36 -18.46 -3.22
N VAL A 405 -1.66 -18.28 -3.44
CA VAL A 405 -2.59 -17.90 -2.39
C VAL A 405 -2.84 -19.09 -1.49
N THR A 406 -2.68 -18.88 -0.18
CA THR A 406 -2.88 -19.91 0.86
C THR A 406 -4.17 -19.69 1.66
N ASN A 407 -4.72 -18.48 1.64
CA ASN A 407 -5.92 -18.09 2.38
C ASN A 407 -6.90 -17.31 1.50
N MET A 408 -8.10 -17.86 1.32
CA MET A 408 -9.25 -17.27 0.62
C MET A 408 -10.50 -17.22 1.52
N GLY A 409 -10.33 -17.39 2.83
CA GLY A 409 -11.46 -17.40 3.77
C GLY A 409 -12.27 -16.11 3.67
N ASN A 410 -13.60 -16.24 3.61
CA ASN A 410 -14.56 -15.12 3.49
C ASN A 410 -14.34 -14.19 2.28
N MET A 411 -13.56 -14.56 1.27
CA MET A 411 -13.13 -13.63 0.20
C MET A 411 -14.29 -12.89 -0.49
N PHE A 412 -15.41 -13.58 -0.75
CA PHE A 412 -16.62 -13.03 -1.39
C PHE A 412 -17.84 -12.97 -0.47
N SER A 413 -17.65 -13.20 0.83
CA SER A 413 -18.76 -13.30 1.78
C SER A 413 -19.57 -11.99 1.82
N SER A 414 -20.88 -12.13 1.94
CA SER A 414 -21.83 -11.01 2.08
C SER A 414 -21.86 -10.06 0.88
N MET A 415 -21.44 -10.49 -0.31
CA MET A 415 -21.63 -9.74 -1.57
C MET A 415 -23.07 -9.91 -2.09
N THR A 416 -24.02 -9.32 -1.38
CA THR A 416 -25.46 -9.66 -1.51
C THR A 416 -26.07 -9.39 -2.88
N ASN A 417 -25.56 -8.43 -3.67
CA ASN A 417 -26.08 -8.12 -5.01
C ASN A 417 -25.28 -8.76 -6.16
N LEU A 418 -24.27 -9.58 -5.86
CA LEU A 418 -23.48 -10.25 -6.89
C LEU A 418 -24.33 -11.26 -7.66
N THR A 419 -24.43 -11.10 -8.98
CA THR A 419 -25.25 -11.96 -9.86
C THR A 419 -24.42 -12.88 -10.74
N SER A 420 -23.13 -12.59 -10.90
CA SER A 420 -22.19 -13.40 -11.67
C SER A 420 -20.80 -13.33 -11.06
N LEU A 421 -20.06 -14.44 -11.12
CA LEU A 421 -18.69 -14.55 -10.64
C LEU A 421 -17.93 -15.55 -11.51
N ASN A 422 -16.92 -15.08 -12.25
CA ASN A 422 -16.06 -15.93 -13.07
C ASN A 422 -14.74 -16.18 -12.33
N LEU A 423 -14.46 -17.46 -12.02
CA LEU A 423 -13.26 -17.89 -11.30
C LEU A 423 -12.34 -18.78 -12.15
N SER A 424 -12.50 -18.79 -13.47
CA SER A 424 -11.74 -19.68 -14.37
C SER A 424 -10.22 -19.48 -14.34
N SER A 425 -9.74 -18.30 -13.93
CA SER A 425 -8.32 -17.98 -13.75
C SER A 425 -7.73 -18.51 -12.43
N PHE A 426 -8.58 -18.92 -11.47
CA PHE A 426 -8.12 -19.30 -10.14
C PHE A 426 -7.36 -20.64 -10.17
N ASN A 427 -6.22 -20.66 -9.50
CA ASN A 427 -5.52 -21.86 -9.09
C ASN A 427 -5.55 -21.94 -7.57
N THR A 428 -6.21 -22.96 -7.02
CA THR A 428 -6.39 -23.11 -5.56
C THR A 428 -5.51 -24.19 -4.94
N SER A 429 -4.55 -24.76 -5.68
CA SER A 429 -3.73 -25.90 -5.23
C SER A 429 -2.89 -25.66 -3.97
N GLU A 430 -2.62 -24.40 -3.63
CA GLU A 430 -1.92 -24.01 -2.39
C GLU A 430 -2.85 -23.53 -1.26
N VAL A 431 -4.16 -23.45 -1.50
CA VAL A 431 -5.12 -22.90 -0.55
C VAL A 431 -5.37 -23.89 0.59
N THR A 432 -5.28 -23.41 1.83
CA THR A 432 -5.54 -24.19 3.06
C THR A 432 -6.84 -23.77 3.74
N ASN A 433 -7.31 -22.54 3.49
CA ASN A 433 -8.51 -21.97 4.11
C ASN A 433 -9.48 -21.40 3.07
N MET A 434 -10.66 -22.01 2.97
CA MET A 434 -11.80 -21.58 2.14
C MET A 434 -13.08 -21.39 2.97
N GLY A 435 -12.97 -21.38 4.30
CA GLY A 435 -14.13 -21.20 5.18
C GLY A 435 -14.87 -19.91 4.83
N PHE A 436 -16.20 -19.99 4.78
CA PHE A 436 -17.10 -18.87 4.48
C PHE A 436 -16.85 -18.18 3.12
N MET A 437 -16.09 -18.77 2.19
CA MET A 437 -15.65 -18.08 0.96
C MET A 437 -16.81 -17.48 0.14
N PHE A 438 -17.94 -18.20 0.04
CA PHE A 438 -19.16 -17.77 -0.67
C PHE A 438 -20.36 -17.56 0.26
N TYR A 439 -20.11 -17.28 1.54
CA TYR A 439 -21.15 -17.10 2.55
C TYR A 439 -22.07 -15.92 2.23
N GLY A 440 -23.38 -16.14 2.22
CA GLY A 440 -24.37 -15.07 2.10
C GLY A 440 -24.37 -14.36 0.74
N ILE A 441 -24.26 -15.11 -0.37
CA ILE A 441 -24.38 -14.60 -1.74
C ILE A 441 -25.69 -15.10 -2.37
N PRO A 442 -26.86 -14.55 -1.97
CA PRO A 442 -28.16 -15.14 -2.30
C PRO A 442 -28.55 -15.00 -3.77
N ASN A 443 -28.02 -14.01 -4.49
CA ASN A 443 -28.42 -13.68 -5.86
C ASN A 443 -27.67 -14.45 -6.95
N LEU A 444 -26.65 -15.23 -6.60
CA LEU A 444 -25.90 -16.03 -7.56
C LEU A 444 -26.72 -17.27 -7.98
N THR A 445 -26.89 -17.47 -9.29
CA THR A 445 -27.70 -18.57 -9.86
C THR A 445 -26.86 -19.73 -10.39
N SER A 446 -25.56 -19.51 -10.62
CA SER A 446 -24.59 -20.52 -11.04
C SER A 446 -23.20 -20.17 -10.52
N LEU A 447 -22.40 -21.20 -10.23
CA LEU A 447 -21.02 -21.05 -9.79
C LEU A 447 -20.20 -22.22 -10.35
N ASP A 448 -19.22 -21.92 -11.19
CA ASP A 448 -18.30 -22.92 -11.74
C ASP A 448 -17.05 -23.01 -10.87
N LEU A 449 -16.79 -24.20 -10.33
CA LEU A 449 -15.64 -24.54 -9.48
C LEU A 449 -14.83 -25.71 -10.07
N SER A 450 -15.00 -26.00 -11.36
CA SER A 450 -14.36 -27.17 -12.01
C SER A 450 -12.83 -27.11 -11.98
N ASN A 451 -12.23 -25.91 -11.87
CA ASN A 451 -10.80 -25.68 -11.75
C ASN A 451 -10.25 -25.71 -10.30
N PHE A 452 -11.10 -25.87 -9.29
CA PHE A 452 -10.64 -25.87 -7.90
C PHE A 452 -9.94 -27.17 -7.53
N ASP A 453 -8.69 -27.06 -7.08
CA ASP A 453 -7.99 -28.11 -6.34
C ASP A 453 -8.07 -27.79 -4.84
N THR A 454 -8.73 -28.65 -4.07
CA THR A 454 -8.89 -28.49 -2.62
C THR A 454 -8.08 -29.49 -1.80
N SER A 455 -7.11 -30.18 -2.42
CA SER A 455 -6.35 -31.26 -1.79
C SER A 455 -5.55 -30.84 -0.54
N LYS A 456 -5.23 -29.54 -0.40
CA LYS A 456 -4.57 -28.95 0.78
C LYS A 456 -5.53 -28.24 1.73
N THR A 457 -6.81 -28.09 1.37
CA THR A 457 -7.77 -27.33 2.16
C THR A 457 -8.15 -28.08 3.44
N THR A 458 -7.96 -27.44 4.59
CA THR A 458 -8.35 -28.00 5.90
C THR A 458 -9.60 -27.35 6.49
N LYS A 459 -9.93 -26.13 6.06
CA LYS A 459 -11.07 -25.33 6.56
C LYS A 459 -12.08 -25.04 5.44
N MET A 460 -13.30 -25.57 5.56
CA MET A 460 -14.42 -25.38 4.61
C MET A 460 -15.76 -25.05 5.28
N SER A 461 -15.76 -24.77 6.59
CA SER A 461 -16.98 -24.42 7.35
C SER A 461 -17.75 -23.28 6.67
N PHE A 462 -19.07 -23.44 6.54
CA PHE A 462 -20.01 -22.45 5.99
C PHE A 462 -19.69 -21.91 4.58
N MET A 463 -18.92 -22.66 3.78
CA MET A 463 -18.42 -22.18 2.49
C MET A 463 -19.53 -21.71 1.53
N PHE A 464 -20.68 -22.38 1.49
CA PHE A 464 -21.80 -22.08 0.59
C PHE A 464 -23.08 -21.64 1.32
N TYR A 465 -22.97 -21.24 2.59
CA TYR A 465 -24.13 -20.82 3.38
C TYR A 465 -24.91 -19.70 2.69
N GLY A 466 -26.24 -19.78 2.70
CA GLY A 466 -27.11 -18.68 2.24
C GLY A 466 -27.04 -18.42 0.73
N MET A 467 -26.54 -19.35 -0.08
CA MET A 467 -26.60 -19.29 -1.55
C MET A 467 -28.01 -19.64 -2.07
N ARG A 468 -28.99 -18.80 -1.71
CA ARG A 468 -30.42 -19.12 -1.76
C ARG A 468 -31.01 -19.37 -3.16
N ASN A 469 -30.44 -18.79 -4.22
CA ASN A 469 -30.93 -18.97 -5.60
C ASN A 469 -30.18 -20.06 -6.39
N LEU A 470 -29.17 -20.72 -5.80
CA LEU A 470 -28.42 -21.75 -6.47
C LEU A 470 -29.23 -23.05 -6.54
N THR A 471 -29.45 -23.58 -7.74
CA THR A 471 -30.30 -24.78 -7.96
C THR A 471 -29.50 -26.08 -8.08
N ALA A 472 -28.23 -25.97 -8.47
CA ALA A 472 -27.28 -27.07 -8.59
C ALA A 472 -25.85 -26.55 -8.29
N LEU A 473 -25.02 -27.43 -7.73
CA LEU A 473 -23.63 -27.13 -7.40
C LEU A 473 -22.75 -28.34 -7.77
N ASN A 474 -21.76 -28.13 -8.65
CA ASN A 474 -20.83 -29.18 -9.06
C ASN A 474 -19.56 -29.12 -8.19
N LEU A 475 -19.33 -30.18 -7.41
CA LEU A 475 -18.17 -30.34 -6.52
C LEU A 475 -17.26 -31.51 -6.91
N SER A 476 -17.33 -31.97 -8.17
CA SER A 476 -16.55 -33.14 -8.63
C SER A 476 -15.03 -32.98 -8.54
N SER A 477 -14.53 -31.74 -8.52
CA SER A 477 -13.10 -31.42 -8.36
C SER A 477 -12.62 -31.41 -6.90
N PHE A 478 -13.54 -31.44 -5.92
CA PHE A 478 -13.20 -31.29 -4.52
C PHE A 478 -12.58 -32.58 -3.95
N ASN A 479 -11.43 -32.41 -3.29
CA ASN A 479 -10.83 -33.40 -2.41
C ASN A 479 -10.96 -32.91 -0.96
N THR A 480 -11.72 -33.62 -0.13
CA THR A 480 -11.99 -33.24 1.26
C THR A 480 -11.19 -34.03 2.28
N SER A 481 -10.22 -34.86 1.86
CA SER A 481 -9.47 -35.78 2.74
C SER A 481 -8.64 -35.10 3.84
N GLN A 482 -8.47 -33.78 3.81
CA GLN A 482 -7.78 -32.99 4.84
C GLN A 482 -8.74 -32.11 5.67
N VAL A 483 -10.03 -32.09 5.35
CA VAL A 483 -11.01 -31.23 6.01
C VAL A 483 -11.38 -31.81 7.37
N THR A 484 -11.37 -30.96 8.39
CA THR A 484 -11.74 -31.34 9.77
C THR A 484 -13.08 -30.75 10.23
N ASP A 485 -13.57 -29.73 9.54
CA ASP A 485 -14.79 -28.99 9.90
C ASP A 485 -15.63 -28.73 8.63
N MET A 486 -16.84 -29.30 8.60
CA MET A 486 -17.84 -29.13 7.54
C MET A 486 -19.14 -28.48 8.07
N SER A 487 -19.07 -27.84 9.24
CA SER A 487 -20.21 -27.15 9.82
C SER A 487 -20.85 -26.16 8.85
N GLY A 488 -22.17 -26.21 8.75
CA GLY A 488 -22.98 -25.30 7.94
C GLY A 488 -22.62 -25.19 6.46
N MET A 489 -21.87 -26.13 5.88
CA MET A 489 -21.32 -26.01 4.53
C MET A 489 -22.39 -25.71 3.46
N PHE A 490 -23.59 -26.26 3.60
CA PHE A 490 -24.73 -26.06 2.70
C PHE A 490 -25.97 -25.47 3.40
N TYR A 491 -25.79 -24.80 4.54
CA TYR A 491 -26.90 -24.25 5.32
C TYR A 491 -27.63 -23.10 4.57
N ASP A 492 -28.97 -23.07 4.61
CA ASP A 492 -29.84 -22.06 3.99
C ASP A 492 -29.67 -21.99 2.46
N MET A 493 -29.67 -23.17 1.82
CA MET A 493 -29.73 -23.31 0.36
C MET A 493 -31.08 -23.88 -0.10
N PRO A 494 -32.20 -23.15 0.11
CA PRO A 494 -33.54 -23.68 -0.11
C PRO A 494 -33.87 -24.03 -1.57
N SER A 495 -33.15 -23.48 -2.56
CA SER A 495 -33.37 -23.79 -3.99
C SER A 495 -32.54 -24.97 -4.51
N LEU A 496 -31.61 -25.50 -3.70
CA LEU A 496 -30.73 -26.59 -4.14
C LEU A 496 -31.52 -27.88 -4.30
N THR A 497 -31.59 -28.41 -5.52
CA THR A 497 -32.43 -29.58 -5.85
C THR A 497 -31.66 -30.90 -5.85
N SER A 498 -30.35 -30.84 -6.10
CA SER A 498 -29.46 -32.01 -6.14
C SER A 498 -28.05 -31.63 -5.68
N LEU A 499 -27.36 -32.59 -5.07
CA LEU A 499 -26.01 -32.43 -4.58
C LEU A 499 -25.29 -33.78 -4.64
N ASN A 500 -24.17 -33.85 -5.37
CA ASN A 500 -23.35 -35.06 -5.46
C ASN A 500 -22.15 -34.96 -4.52
N LEU A 501 -22.11 -35.82 -3.51
CA LEU A 501 -21.05 -35.87 -2.50
C LEU A 501 -20.28 -37.20 -2.50
N SER A 502 -20.45 -38.04 -3.52
CA SER A 502 -19.89 -39.41 -3.57
C SER A 502 -18.36 -39.50 -3.45
N HIS A 503 -17.63 -38.41 -3.74
CA HIS A 503 -16.18 -38.33 -3.64
C HIS A 503 -15.67 -37.70 -2.34
N PHE A 504 -16.56 -37.28 -1.44
CA PHE A 504 -16.16 -36.68 -0.18
C PHE A 504 -15.53 -37.74 0.74
N ASP A 505 -14.39 -37.41 1.32
CA ASP A 505 -13.80 -38.11 2.45
C ASP A 505 -14.06 -37.29 3.71
N THR A 506 -14.82 -37.86 4.65
CA THR A 506 -15.17 -37.22 5.92
C THR A 506 -14.46 -37.84 7.12
N SER A 507 -13.50 -38.75 6.89
CA SER A 507 -12.82 -39.54 7.95
C SER A 507 -12.03 -38.72 8.96
N LYS A 508 -11.82 -37.42 8.71
CA LYS A 508 -11.19 -36.45 9.63
C LYS A 508 -12.14 -35.42 10.22
N VAL A 509 -13.40 -35.39 9.77
CA VAL A 509 -14.37 -34.39 10.18
C VAL A 509 -14.81 -34.67 11.62
N THR A 510 -14.79 -33.64 12.46
CA THR A 510 -15.23 -33.70 13.85
C THR A 510 -16.54 -32.93 14.09
N ASP A 511 -16.89 -32.01 13.18
CA ASP A 511 -18.07 -31.16 13.31
C ASP A 511 -18.86 -31.12 11.99
N MET A 512 -20.15 -31.47 12.07
CA MET A 512 -21.13 -31.45 10.96
C MET A 512 -22.41 -30.69 11.34
N HIS A 513 -22.37 -29.86 12.38
CA HIS A 513 -23.56 -29.12 12.81
C HIS A 513 -24.05 -28.18 11.69
N PHE A 514 -25.37 -28.02 11.56
CA PHE A 514 -26.05 -27.28 10.48
C PHE A 514 -25.75 -27.72 9.03
N MET A 515 -24.99 -28.78 8.75
CA MET A 515 -24.42 -29.02 7.40
C MET A 515 -25.42 -28.93 6.24
N PHE A 516 -26.63 -29.49 6.39
CA PHE A 516 -27.71 -29.46 5.40
C PHE A 516 -28.97 -28.74 5.91
N ARG A 517 -28.83 -27.90 6.94
CA ARG A 517 -29.98 -27.20 7.50
C ARG A 517 -30.65 -26.33 6.44
N ASP A 518 -31.98 -26.30 6.43
CA ASP A 518 -32.81 -25.46 5.56
C ASP A 518 -32.54 -25.68 4.04
N THR A 519 -32.04 -26.85 3.62
CA THR A 519 -31.98 -27.25 2.19
C THR A 519 -33.29 -27.89 1.74
N SER A 520 -34.38 -27.13 1.81
CA SER A 520 -35.75 -27.65 1.74
C SER A 520 -36.18 -28.21 0.37
N SER A 521 -35.50 -27.88 -0.73
CA SER A 521 -35.78 -28.44 -2.07
C SER A 521 -34.97 -29.70 -2.43
N LEU A 522 -34.08 -30.16 -1.55
CA LEU A 522 -33.22 -31.31 -1.84
C LEU A 522 -34.07 -32.59 -1.86
N ALA A 523 -34.20 -33.21 -3.03
CA ALA A 523 -35.10 -34.36 -3.22
C ALA A 523 -34.48 -35.71 -2.80
N SER A 524 -33.15 -35.81 -2.84
CA SER A 524 -32.38 -36.98 -2.45
C SER A 524 -30.99 -36.57 -1.99
N LEU A 525 -30.42 -37.33 -1.05
CA LEU A 525 -29.08 -37.11 -0.53
C LEU A 525 -28.40 -38.47 -0.30
N ASP A 526 -27.32 -38.73 -1.03
CA ASP A 526 -26.49 -39.92 -0.83
C ASP A 526 -25.30 -39.59 0.08
N LEU A 527 -25.23 -40.27 1.21
CA LEU A 527 -24.20 -40.12 2.24
C LEU A 527 -23.45 -41.44 2.48
N SER A 528 -23.55 -42.42 1.58
CA SER A 528 -23.00 -43.76 1.78
C SER A 528 -21.48 -43.80 1.96
N ASN A 529 -20.77 -42.77 1.50
CA ASN A 529 -19.32 -42.58 1.66
C ASN A 529 -18.91 -41.85 2.94
N PHE A 530 -19.84 -41.37 3.76
CA PHE A 530 -19.50 -40.61 4.97
C PHE A 530 -18.97 -41.53 6.07
N ASP A 531 -17.80 -41.20 6.59
CA ASP A 531 -17.28 -41.71 7.86
C ASP A 531 -17.54 -40.65 8.94
N THR A 532 -18.40 -40.97 9.91
CA THR A 532 -18.76 -40.08 11.02
C THR A 532 -18.13 -40.49 12.35
N SER A 533 -17.20 -41.46 12.36
CA SER A 533 -16.61 -42.05 13.57
C SER A 533 -15.82 -41.08 14.45
N LYS A 534 -15.56 -39.85 13.97
CA LYS A 534 -14.92 -38.77 14.71
C LYS A 534 -15.84 -37.58 15.01
N VAL A 535 -17.05 -37.58 14.47
CA VAL A 535 -17.98 -36.47 14.63
C VAL A 535 -18.51 -36.43 16.05
N THR A 536 -18.49 -35.25 16.67
CA THR A 536 -18.99 -35.01 18.02
C THR A 536 -20.25 -34.14 18.06
N ASP A 537 -20.47 -33.30 17.05
CA ASP A 537 -21.66 -32.44 16.95
C ASP A 537 -22.38 -32.65 15.61
N MET A 538 -23.68 -32.97 15.69
CA MET A 538 -24.60 -33.13 14.56
C MET A 538 -25.88 -32.31 14.75
N ASN A 539 -25.84 -31.26 15.59
CA ASN A 539 -27.01 -30.45 15.84
C ASN A 539 -27.55 -29.85 14.53
N TYR A 540 -28.87 -29.86 14.39
CA TYR A 540 -29.62 -29.33 13.24
C TYR A 540 -29.14 -29.83 11.86
N MET A 541 -28.38 -30.92 11.77
CA MET A 541 -27.69 -31.33 10.54
C MET A 541 -28.63 -31.48 9.35
N PHE A 542 -29.85 -32.00 9.57
CA PHE A 542 -30.89 -32.19 8.55
C PHE A 542 -32.16 -31.37 8.84
N HIS A 543 -32.09 -30.38 9.73
CA HIS A 543 -33.22 -29.56 10.11
C HIS A 543 -33.88 -28.92 8.86
N ASN A 544 -35.20 -29.06 8.72
CA ASN A 544 -35.99 -28.50 7.62
C ASN A 544 -35.49 -28.91 6.20
N THR A 545 -35.04 -30.15 6.07
CA THR A 545 -34.80 -30.79 4.76
C THR A 545 -36.09 -31.44 4.22
N SER A 546 -37.16 -30.66 4.17
CA SER A 546 -38.55 -31.13 4.06
C SER A 546 -38.91 -31.89 2.77
N SER A 547 -38.15 -31.73 1.67
CA SER A 547 -38.35 -32.51 0.43
C SER A 547 -37.76 -33.93 0.48
N LEU A 548 -36.89 -34.25 1.44
CA LEU A 548 -36.35 -35.61 1.56
C LEU A 548 -37.45 -36.58 1.99
N THR A 549 -37.70 -37.58 1.15
CA THR A 549 -38.67 -38.66 1.41
C THR A 549 -38.03 -39.92 1.98
N SER A 550 -36.71 -40.05 1.81
CA SER A 550 -35.89 -41.10 2.41
C SER A 550 -34.51 -40.56 2.73
N LEU A 551 -33.85 -41.12 3.74
CA LEU A 551 -32.49 -40.78 4.15
C LEU A 551 -31.80 -42.05 4.66
N ASN A 552 -30.71 -42.45 4.01
CA ASN A 552 -29.93 -43.61 4.42
C ASN A 552 -28.78 -43.18 5.33
N LEU A 553 -28.80 -43.62 6.58
CA LEU A 553 -27.78 -43.32 7.60
C LEU A 553 -27.09 -44.59 8.11
N SER A 554 -27.21 -45.71 7.40
CA SER A 554 -26.71 -47.01 7.89
C SER A 554 -25.19 -47.08 8.12
N ASN A 555 -24.43 -46.18 7.51
CA ASN A 555 -22.97 -46.04 7.68
C ASN A 555 -22.57 -45.07 8.81
N PHE A 556 -23.51 -44.37 9.45
CA PHE A 556 -23.17 -43.41 10.50
C PHE A 556 -22.70 -44.14 11.77
N ASP A 557 -21.54 -43.74 12.27
CA ASP A 557 -21.09 -44.02 13.64
C ASP A 557 -21.35 -42.79 14.49
N THR A 558 -22.27 -42.92 15.47
CA THR A 558 -22.63 -41.83 16.39
C THR A 558 -22.04 -42.01 17.79
N SER A 559 -21.14 -42.98 18.00
CA SER A 559 -20.59 -43.34 19.32
C SER A 559 -19.83 -42.22 20.03
N LYS A 560 -19.46 -41.15 19.30
CA LYS A 560 -18.81 -39.95 19.86
C LYS A 560 -19.70 -38.71 19.85
N VAL A 561 -20.90 -38.79 19.29
CA VAL A 561 -21.78 -37.64 19.16
C VAL A 561 -22.35 -37.28 20.53
N THR A 562 -22.15 -36.03 20.94
CA THR A 562 -22.67 -35.48 22.20
C THR A 562 -23.91 -34.62 21.99
N ASN A 563 -24.11 -34.07 20.78
CA ASN A 563 -25.19 -33.14 20.48
C ASN A 563 -25.96 -33.56 19.21
N MET A 564 -27.26 -33.83 19.38
CA MET A 564 -28.22 -34.17 18.30
C MET A 564 -29.45 -33.24 18.34
N GLU A 565 -29.33 -32.07 18.95
CA GLU A 565 -30.42 -31.09 19.01
C GLU A 565 -30.99 -30.83 17.62
N ALA A 566 -32.31 -30.97 17.49
CA ALA A 566 -33.07 -30.70 16.27
C ALA A 566 -32.55 -31.37 14.99
N MET A 567 -31.76 -32.45 15.10
CA MET A 567 -31.07 -33.09 13.97
C MET A 567 -32.01 -33.44 12.82
N PHE A 568 -33.24 -33.87 13.12
CA PHE A 568 -34.28 -34.24 12.16
C PHE A 568 -35.57 -33.40 12.33
N SER A 569 -35.49 -32.25 12.99
CA SER A 569 -36.64 -31.36 13.14
C SER A 569 -37.09 -30.83 11.78
N ASP A 570 -38.39 -30.63 11.61
CA ASP A 570 -39.01 -30.08 10.39
C ASP A 570 -38.74 -30.90 9.11
N MET A 571 -38.26 -32.13 9.25
CA MET A 571 -38.26 -33.13 8.17
C MET A 571 -39.68 -33.71 8.00
N SER A 572 -40.54 -32.97 7.30
CA SER A 572 -41.95 -33.34 7.07
C SER A 572 -42.15 -34.33 5.91
N GLY A 573 -41.14 -34.51 5.04
CA GLY A 573 -41.19 -35.43 3.90
C GLY A 573 -41.02 -36.91 4.22
N LEU A 574 -40.31 -37.25 5.30
CA LEU A 574 -39.99 -38.63 5.67
C LEU A 574 -41.21 -39.42 6.13
N THR A 575 -41.37 -40.65 5.65
CA THR A 575 -42.36 -41.61 6.16
C THR A 575 -41.80 -42.55 7.21
N SER A 576 -40.51 -42.90 7.08
CA SER A 576 -39.79 -43.72 8.04
C SER A 576 -38.34 -43.27 8.14
N LEU A 577 -37.72 -43.49 9.30
CA LEU A 577 -36.32 -43.20 9.55
C LEU A 577 -35.64 -44.40 10.21
N ASP A 578 -34.50 -44.82 9.69
CA ASP A 578 -33.71 -45.93 10.22
C ASP A 578 -32.51 -45.42 11.00
N LEU A 579 -32.54 -45.61 12.31
CA LEU A 579 -31.50 -45.25 13.28
C LEU A 579 -30.96 -46.49 13.99
N SER A 580 -31.07 -47.67 13.37
CA SER A 580 -30.68 -48.95 13.98
C SER A 580 -29.19 -49.05 14.36
N ASN A 581 -28.34 -48.26 13.72
CA ASN A 581 -26.91 -48.14 13.98
C ASN A 581 -26.54 -47.03 14.97
N PHE A 582 -27.49 -46.21 15.45
CA PHE A 582 -27.16 -45.09 16.33
C PHE A 582 -26.78 -45.58 17.74
N ASP A 583 -25.62 -45.16 18.20
CA ASP A 583 -25.17 -45.20 19.59
C ASP A 583 -25.40 -43.82 20.22
N THR A 584 -26.24 -43.76 21.25
CA THR A 584 -26.59 -42.52 21.96
C THR A 584 -25.93 -42.39 23.33
N SER A 585 -25.00 -43.29 23.69
CA SER A 585 -24.39 -43.36 25.04
C SER A 585 -23.59 -42.12 25.44
N GLN A 586 -23.16 -41.31 24.47
CA GLN A 586 -22.46 -40.04 24.70
C GLN A 586 -23.36 -38.81 24.55
N VAL A 587 -24.60 -38.97 24.08
CA VAL A 587 -25.48 -37.84 23.76
C VAL A 587 -25.95 -37.16 25.04
N THR A 588 -25.73 -35.85 25.12
CA THR A 588 -26.19 -35.00 26.23
C THR A 588 -27.35 -34.10 25.84
N ASN A 589 -27.56 -33.84 24.54
CA ASN A 589 -28.61 -32.98 24.02
C ASN A 589 -29.37 -33.66 22.87
N MET A 590 -30.69 -33.85 23.06
CA MET A 590 -31.65 -34.37 22.07
C MET A 590 -32.87 -33.43 21.94
N GLU A 591 -32.79 -32.19 22.41
CA GLU A 591 -33.90 -31.25 22.35
C GLU A 591 -34.40 -31.11 20.89
N ASN A 592 -35.73 -31.13 20.70
CA ASN A 592 -36.37 -30.99 19.39
C ASN A 592 -35.94 -32.01 18.31
N MET A 593 -35.25 -33.10 18.66
CA MET A 593 -34.59 -34.00 17.68
C MET A 593 -35.49 -34.44 16.51
N PHE A 594 -36.78 -34.69 16.78
CA PHE A 594 -37.76 -35.10 15.77
C PHE A 594 -38.97 -34.14 15.69
N SER A 595 -38.89 -32.91 16.20
CA SER A 595 -40.07 -32.04 16.25
C SER A 595 -40.55 -31.56 14.87
N LEU A 596 -41.78 -31.04 14.83
CA LEU A 596 -42.26 -30.16 13.77
C LEU A 596 -42.73 -28.84 14.38
N GLN A 597 -42.38 -27.73 13.75
CA GLN A 597 -42.94 -26.42 14.05
C GLN A 597 -44.45 -26.39 13.75
N ASP A 598 -45.14 -25.45 14.37
CA ASP A 598 -46.60 -25.36 14.27
C ASP A 598 -47.11 -25.11 12.85
N GLU A 599 -46.28 -24.51 12.01
CA GLU A 599 -46.57 -24.25 10.59
C GLU A 599 -46.55 -25.55 9.78
N ASP A 600 -45.69 -26.52 10.15
CA ASP A 600 -45.49 -27.79 9.45
C ASP A 600 -46.26 -28.98 10.05
N LYS A 601 -46.98 -28.79 11.15
CA LYS A 601 -47.72 -29.89 11.82
C LYS A 601 -48.74 -30.61 10.94
N LEU A 602 -49.27 -29.94 9.91
CA LEU A 602 -50.22 -30.54 8.96
C LEU A 602 -49.50 -31.38 7.88
N ASN A 603 -48.19 -31.18 7.73
CA ASN A 603 -47.34 -31.88 6.78
C ASN A 603 -46.67 -33.12 7.38
N ASP A 604 -46.97 -33.49 8.63
CA ASP A 604 -46.36 -34.68 9.26
C ASP A 604 -46.63 -35.95 8.44
N LYS A 605 -45.57 -36.65 8.07
CA LYS A 605 -45.60 -37.94 7.36
C LYS A 605 -44.85 -39.04 8.11
N LEU A 606 -44.12 -38.72 9.18
CA LEU A 606 -43.24 -39.67 9.84
C LEU A 606 -44.09 -40.65 10.67
N GLU A 607 -44.15 -41.90 10.22
CA GLU A 607 -44.96 -42.96 10.83
C GLU A 607 -44.11 -43.91 11.68
N THR A 608 -42.84 -44.13 11.33
CA THR A 608 -42.01 -45.15 11.97
C THR A 608 -40.56 -44.71 12.12
N ILE A 609 -39.98 -44.92 13.30
CA ILE A 609 -38.54 -44.80 13.55
C ILE A 609 -38.03 -46.19 13.92
N TYR A 610 -37.07 -46.72 13.15
CA TYR A 610 -36.45 -48.02 13.40
C TYR A 610 -35.20 -47.88 14.25
N VAL A 611 -35.07 -48.73 15.27
CA VAL A 611 -33.87 -48.83 16.12
C VAL A 611 -33.56 -50.31 16.41
N ASN A 612 -32.33 -50.63 16.82
CA ASN A 612 -31.97 -51.99 17.28
C ASN A 612 -32.22 -52.18 18.78
N ASN A 613 -31.96 -51.15 19.58
CA ASN A 613 -32.11 -51.14 21.03
C ASN A 613 -32.79 -49.84 21.49
N ASP A 614 -33.21 -49.79 22.75
CA ASP A 614 -33.62 -48.54 23.40
C ASP A 614 -32.46 -47.53 23.34
N PHE A 615 -32.76 -46.24 23.18
CA PHE A 615 -31.70 -45.23 23.23
C PHE A 615 -31.14 -45.16 24.66
N ASP A 616 -29.81 -45.10 24.77
CA ASP A 616 -29.15 -44.78 26.03
C ASP A 616 -29.37 -43.29 26.32
N THR A 617 -29.99 -43.02 27.46
CA THR A 617 -30.38 -41.68 27.91
C THR A 617 -29.66 -41.27 29.19
N ALA A 618 -28.71 -42.09 29.68
CA ALA A 618 -28.06 -41.87 30.98
C ALA A 618 -27.30 -40.54 31.08
N LYS A 619 -26.82 -40.03 29.93
CA LYS A 619 -26.11 -38.75 29.84
C LYS A 619 -26.97 -37.60 29.32
N VAL A 620 -28.22 -37.85 28.91
CA VAL A 620 -29.08 -36.83 28.32
C VAL A 620 -29.51 -35.83 29.39
N ILE A 621 -29.20 -34.56 29.15
CA ILE A 621 -29.53 -33.43 30.03
C ILE A 621 -30.66 -32.60 29.41
N ASN A 622 -30.57 -32.33 28.10
CA ASN A 622 -31.53 -31.53 27.35
C ASN A 622 -32.38 -32.42 26.44
N PHE A 623 -33.70 -32.45 26.63
CA PHE A 623 -34.62 -33.34 25.91
C PHE A 623 -36.03 -32.75 25.72
N SER A 624 -36.18 -31.43 25.81
CA SER A 624 -37.47 -30.78 25.59
C SER A 624 -38.01 -31.06 24.19
N ALA A 625 -39.34 -31.17 24.09
CA ALA A 625 -40.07 -31.07 22.83
C ALA A 625 -39.68 -32.06 21.70
N MET A 626 -39.00 -33.18 22.01
CA MET A 626 -38.45 -34.12 21.03
C MET A 626 -39.40 -34.54 19.90
N PHE A 627 -40.69 -34.72 20.22
CA PHE A 627 -41.69 -35.24 19.29
C PHE A 627 -42.85 -34.25 19.05
N VAL A 628 -42.67 -32.96 19.38
CA VAL A 628 -43.73 -31.95 19.18
C VAL A 628 -44.29 -32.05 17.77
N ASN A 629 -45.62 -32.05 17.66
CA ASN A 629 -46.39 -32.11 16.41
C ASN A 629 -46.22 -33.39 15.54
N ARG A 630 -45.49 -34.42 15.98
CA ARG A 630 -45.42 -35.74 15.30
C ARG A 630 -46.65 -36.61 15.56
N LYS A 631 -47.79 -36.20 15.02
CA LYS A 631 -49.10 -36.86 15.23
C LYS A 631 -49.26 -38.21 14.53
N LYS A 632 -48.46 -38.50 13.49
CA LYS A 632 -48.50 -39.78 12.77
C LYS A 632 -47.57 -40.85 13.32
N LEU A 633 -46.56 -40.47 14.10
CA LEU A 633 -45.57 -41.40 14.64
C LEU A 633 -46.21 -42.46 15.55
N ARG A 634 -45.89 -43.73 15.31
CA ARG A 634 -46.34 -44.87 16.14
C ARG A 634 -45.14 -45.77 16.47
N GLY A 635 -45.14 -46.31 17.69
CA GLY A 635 -44.28 -47.43 18.04
C GLY A 635 -44.68 -48.71 17.28
N GLY A 636 -43.81 -49.72 17.29
CA GLY A 636 -44.00 -50.97 16.53
C GLY A 636 -45.23 -51.80 16.90
N ASN A 637 -45.80 -51.65 18.10
CA ASN A 637 -47.07 -52.23 18.53
C ASN A 637 -48.21 -51.20 18.54
N GLY A 638 -48.02 -50.05 17.90
CA GLY A 638 -49.00 -48.98 17.79
C GLY A 638 -49.04 -48.01 18.97
N SER A 639 -48.06 -48.02 19.88
CA SER A 639 -47.99 -47.07 21.00
C SER A 639 -47.89 -45.61 20.52
N PHE A 640 -48.62 -44.69 21.18
CA PHE A 640 -48.57 -43.25 20.91
C PHE A 640 -49.08 -42.41 22.09
N LEU A 641 -48.72 -41.11 22.11
CA LEU A 641 -49.37 -40.09 22.96
C LEU A 641 -50.30 -39.21 22.13
N ALA A 642 -51.45 -38.83 22.71
CA ALA A 642 -52.36 -37.86 22.10
C ALA A 642 -51.72 -36.47 21.93
N ALA A 643 -50.81 -36.10 22.84
CA ALA A 643 -49.96 -34.92 22.74
C ALA A 643 -48.49 -35.39 22.62
N PRO A 644 -47.96 -35.58 21.39
CA PRO A 644 -46.61 -36.10 21.18
C PRO A 644 -45.51 -35.30 21.89
N GLY A 645 -45.67 -33.98 22.02
CA GLY A 645 -44.75 -33.11 22.74
C GLY A 645 -44.64 -33.36 24.25
N ALA A 646 -45.54 -34.15 24.84
CA ALA A 646 -45.47 -34.55 26.24
C ALA A 646 -44.59 -35.79 26.48
N ALA A 647 -44.03 -36.39 25.43
CA ALA A 647 -43.11 -37.51 25.55
C ALA A 647 -41.80 -37.07 26.22
N ASP A 648 -41.45 -37.77 27.29
CA ASP A 648 -40.17 -37.66 27.98
C ASP A 648 -39.19 -38.75 27.50
N LEU A 649 -38.05 -38.88 28.19
CA LEU A 649 -37.04 -39.90 27.91
C LEU A 649 -37.58 -41.33 27.95
N SER A 650 -38.68 -41.60 28.67
CA SER A 650 -39.26 -42.95 28.75
C SER A 650 -39.88 -43.43 27.43
N TRP A 651 -40.07 -42.54 26.45
CA TRP A 651 -40.58 -42.86 25.11
C TRP A 651 -39.49 -43.19 24.09
N LEU A 652 -38.21 -42.94 24.40
CA LEU A 652 -37.05 -43.24 23.56
C LEU A 652 -36.64 -44.73 23.61
N ARG A 653 -37.60 -45.61 23.40
CA ARG A 653 -37.43 -47.06 23.52
C ARG A 653 -38.26 -47.82 22.51
N VAL A 654 -37.88 -49.07 22.27
CA VAL A 654 -38.60 -50.01 21.40
C VAL A 654 -39.94 -50.36 22.03
N ASP A 655 -41.01 -50.11 21.29
CA ASP A 655 -42.37 -50.52 21.63
C ASP A 655 -42.49 -52.06 21.59
N ARG A 656 -42.81 -52.67 22.75
CA ARG A 656 -42.84 -54.12 22.95
C ARG A 656 -43.93 -54.49 23.98
N PRO A 657 -44.37 -55.75 24.08
CA PRO A 657 -45.40 -56.13 25.04
C PRO A 657 -45.09 -55.64 26.47
N GLY A 658 -45.97 -54.83 27.03
CA GLY A 658 -45.84 -54.24 28.38
C GLY A 658 -44.97 -52.97 28.47
N VAL A 659 -44.40 -52.48 27.37
CA VAL A 659 -43.50 -51.31 27.34
C VAL A 659 -43.86 -50.43 26.15
N GLN A 660 -44.44 -49.25 26.43
CA GLN A 660 -44.79 -48.26 25.41
C GLN A 660 -43.58 -47.42 25.02
N GLY A 661 -43.36 -47.21 23.73
CA GLY A 661 -42.32 -46.34 23.19
C GLY A 661 -42.63 -45.91 21.75
N TYR A 662 -41.85 -44.98 21.21
CA TYR A 662 -42.04 -44.50 19.83
C TYR A 662 -41.23 -45.26 18.78
N PHE A 663 -40.34 -46.16 19.19
CA PHE A 663 -39.48 -46.86 18.24
C PHE A 663 -40.01 -48.24 17.87
N THR A 664 -39.71 -48.64 16.65
CA THR A 664 -39.96 -49.99 16.13
C THR A 664 -38.63 -50.72 16.05
N ARG A 665 -38.57 -51.97 16.51
CA ARG A 665 -37.35 -52.78 16.35
C ARG A 665 -37.15 -53.05 14.86
N LYS A 666 -35.95 -52.80 14.34
CA LYS A 666 -35.62 -53.17 12.96
C LYS A 666 -35.82 -54.70 12.77
N PRO A 667 -36.55 -55.14 11.73
CA PRO A 667 -36.85 -56.56 11.50
C PRO A 667 -35.63 -57.48 11.40
#